data_AF-A0A2V8L995-F1
#
_entry.id   AF-A0A2V8L995-F1
#
_cell.length_a   1.000
_cell.length_b   1.000
_cell.length_c   1.000
_cell.angle_alpha   90.00
_cell.angle_beta   90.00
_cell.angle_gamma   90.00
#
_symmetry.space_group_name_H-M   'P 1'
#
loop_
_entity.id
_entity.type
_entity.pdbx_description
1 polymer ?
#
loop_
_entity_poly.entity_id
_entity_poly.type
_entity_poly.pdbx_seq_one_letter_code
_entity_poly.pdbx_strand_id
1 'polypeptide(L)'
;SFTDTGLPNGNGAAEQGAGGGRGAGPPQQQQLPKNAHEAIFQTPIGLNADRMLGNQVVSEGKNVEASRNLGITSALTVSRDGLLTGQSVLINTGDSNIVVKSPIALHINPAPLRGGYPSTLMGALAVLRQAFVDADWYRQVWQRFNANPRGISRPKYDPVLEAMVPVIQGQLPAIIHANWNAEIKRAVALADELKLKPIIAGGLEAGMVAPILKSKDVPVLVSVNYATEKPRAGFNGNQIAVTFDTKSLKDFYSNASLLEKEGVRFALQSGFADRPQLFIENIRKTIENGLTTDEALRATTLSPARILGMGNALGSIEAGKIANVVVATGDPFARESRIRQVFVDGKLFEVTGLQVTVNPQGTPAAASSTEPVTRPGSYITPTPSEVLIRNATVLTMTKGTIRNGSVLIRNGKIAAVGTNLSASPDAKVIDASGKFVMPGIIDAHSHMAIEGGGNESTSPVTPNVRIADVIRDDDITIYRALAGGTTIANVLHGSANVIGGTNAVIKLKWGRPAEDFFFGAPLGIKFALGENPKRSNGNQLLNNRRFPATRMGVEETLRESFIEARHYMKEWDDYEAAKRRDENVLPPRRDFKLETLADVLRGKILVHAHCYVAPEIIALLNVADEFGFKIKTLQHVLEGYKVAREISAHGAGASTFADFWGYKWEAWDAIPYNAALMARQGILVSINSDSDERTRRLYEEAGRALHYSNGEITEDDALKMITLNPAIQLGIENRVGSIEVGKDADIAIFSAHPLSSYTHVDMTMIDGQIYFDRDEDLKSRTKGVTQ
;
A
#
# COMPACT_ATOMS: atom_id res chain seq x y z
N SER A 1 0.15 19.15 49.67
CA SER A 1 0.56 18.97 48.26
C SER A 1 0.81 20.36 47.70
N PHE A 2 2.02 20.65 47.20
CA PHE A 2 2.34 21.97 46.63
C PHE A 2 1.58 22.13 45.31
N THR A 3 0.41 22.75 45.36
CA THR A 3 -0.46 23.00 44.18
C THR A 3 0.09 24.09 43.25
N ASP A 4 1.15 24.79 43.65
CA ASP A 4 1.67 25.98 42.94
C ASP A 4 2.90 25.71 42.07
N THR A 5 3.40 24.47 42.02
CA THR A 5 4.47 24.11 41.08
C THR A 5 3.91 23.83 39.69
N GLY A 6 3.81 24.87 38.86
CA GLY A 6 3.66 24.76 37.40
C GLY A 6 2.23 24.72 36.86
N LEU A 7 1.21 24.88 37.70
CA LEU A 7 -0.16 25.15 37.25
C LEU A 7 -0.35 26.66 37.13
N PRO A 8 -1.00 27.18 36.06
CA PRO A 8 -1.35 28.60 36.01
C PRO A 8 -2.25 28.93 37.20
N ASN A 9 -1.92 30.02 37.92
CA ASN A 9 -2.72 30.51 39.04
C ASN A 9 -4.16 30.71 38.58
N GLY A 10 -5.09 29.97 39.18
CA GLY A 10 -6.51 30.08 38.90
C GLY A 10 -7.05 31.42 39.38
N ASN A 11 -6.95 32.46 38.55
CA ASN A 11 -7.74 33.69 38.63
C ASN A 11 -7.73 34.39 37.27
N GLY A 12 -8.88 34.36 36.59
CA GLY A 12 -9.10 35.07 35.34
C GLY A 12 -10.24 34.47 34.52
N ALA A 13 -11.46 34.50 35.06
CA ALA A 13 -12.66 34.26 34.27
C ALA A 13 -12.97 35.46 33.37
N ALA A 14 -13.54 35.13 32.20
CA ALA A 14 -14.25 35.98 31.24
C ALA A 14 -13.41 36.83 30.25
N GLU A 15 -13.36 36.36 29.00
CA GLU A 15 -13.99 37.12 27.90
C GLU A 15 -14.56 36.17 26.84
N GLN A 16 -15.86 36.36 26.58
CA GLN A 16 -16.61 35.70 25.53
C GLN A 16 -16.18 36.24 24.16
N GLY A 17 -15.82 35.35 23.25
CA GLY A 17 -15.71 35.63 21.82
C GLY A 17 -16.62 34.70 21.04
N ALA A 18 -17.85 35.13 20.79
CA ALA A 18 -18.76 34.48 19.86
C ALA A 18 -18.15 34.51 18.44
N GLY A 19 -17.86 33.33 17.91
CA GLY A 19 -17.33 33.14 16.56
C GLY A 19 -17.77 31.79 16.03
N GLY A 20 -19.06 31.67 15.68
CA GLY A 20 -19.57 30.56 14.89
C GLY A 20 -18.99 30.63 13.48
N GLY A 21 -17.82 30.01 13.29
CA GLY A 21 -17.16 29.88 12.00
C GLY A 21 -16.48 28.52 11.93
N ARG A 22 -16.86 27.71 10.94
CA ARG A 22 -16.06 26.56 10.49
C ARG A 22 -14.71 27.10 9.99
N GLY A 23 -13.74 27.15 10.88
CA GLY A 23 -12.36 27.45 10.55
C GLY A 23 -11.48 26.50 11.34
N ALA A 24 -11.17 25.34 10.76
CA ALA A 24 -9.86 24.78 11.03
C ALA A 24 -8.88 25.91 10.68
N GLY A 25 -8.12 26.41 11.66
CA GLY A 25 -7.02 27.34 11.36
C GLY A 25 -6.19 26.76 10.20
N PRO A 26 -5.61 27.61 9.33
CA PRO A 26 -4.83 27.11 8.20
C PRO A 26 -3.85 26.05 8.72
N PRO A 27 -3.81 24.84 8.12
CA PRO A 27 -2.94 23.79 8.62
C PRO A 27 -1.54 24.37 8.72
N GLN A 28 -0.93 24.30 9.91
CA GLN A 28 0.48 24.67 10.07
C GLN A 28 1.26 23.84 9.07
N GLN A 29 1.71 24.48 7.99
CA GLN A 29 2.56 23.83 7.01
C GLN A 29 3.87 23.48 7.71
N GLN A 30 4.22 22.20 7.66
CA GLN A 30 5.50 21.78 8.19
C GLN A 30 6.62 22.44 7.37
N GLN A 31 7.63 23.00 8.05
CA GLN A 31 8.82 23.46 7.34
C GLN A 31 9.48 22.27 6.63
N LEU A 32 9.78 22.47 5.35
CA LEU A 32 10.50 21.47 4.57
C LEU A 32 11.94 21.35 5.09
N PRO A 33 12.54 20.15 5.01
CA PRO A 33 13.91 19.95 5.44
C PRO A 33 14.86 20.79 4.59
N LYS A 34 15.82 21.44 5.25
CA LYS A 34 16.80 22.36 4.64
C LYS A 34 18.09 21.66 4.19
N ASN A 35 18.37 20.47 4.71
CA ASN A 35 19.50 19.60 4.37
C ASN A 35 19.09 18.13 4.46
N ALA A 36 20.00 17.18 4.20
CA ALA A 36 19.65 15.77 4.23
C ALA A 36 19.51 15.23 5.66
N HIS A 37 20.31 15.68 6.63
CA HIS A 37 20.14 15.30 8.03
C HIS A 37 18.74 15.63 8.56
N GLU A 38 18.24 16.85 8.33
CA GLU A 38 16.86 17.24 8.67
C GLU A 38 15.82 16.38 7.94
N ALA A 39 16.09 15.94 6.71
CA ALA A 39 15.19 15.08 5.95
C ALA A 39 15.14 13.63 6.47
N ILE A 40 16.27 13.11 6.94
CA ILE A 40 16.37 11.79 7.57
C ILE A 40 15.52 11.82 8.84
N PHE A 41 15.74 12.78 9.72
CA PHE A 41 15.06 12.88 11.02
C PHE A 41 13.78 13.71 11.02
N GLN A 42 13.24 14.01 9.83
CA GLN A 42 12.06 14.86 9.67
C GLN A 42 10.89 14.33 10.52
N THR A 43 10.38 15.19 11.40
CA THR A 43 9.28 14.83 12.31
C THR A 43 8.00 14.58 11.52
N PRO A 44 7.35 13.42 11.65
CA PRO A 44 6.05 13.22 11.00
C PRO A 44 4.96 14.08 11.65
N ILE A 45 3.99 14.53 10.86
CA ILE A 45 2.78 15.19 11.38
C ILE A 45 1.67 14.17 11.70
N GLY A 46 0.76 14.54 12.59
CA GLY A 46 -0.47 13.78 12.83
C GLY A 46 -0.34 12.56 13.75
N LEU A 47 0.68 12.49 14.60
CA LEU A 47 0.80 11.48 15.66
C LEU A 47 0.15 11.97 16.96
N ASN A 48 -1.18 12.04 17.01
CA ASN A 48 -1.92 12.63 18.15
C ASN A 48 -2.40 11.55 19.14
N ALA A 49 -1.59 10.54 19.47
CA ALA A 49 -2.03 9.42 20.31
C ALA A 49 -2.44 9.85 21.73
N ASP A 50 -1.85 10.93 22.24
CA ASP A 50 -2.11 11.56 23.54
C ASP A 50 -3.44 12.33 23.59
N ARG A 51 -4.06 12.60 22.43
CA ARG A 51 -5.34 13.30 22.35
C ARG A 51 -6.45 12.43 22.96
N MET A 52 -6.83 12.75 24.19
CA MET A 52 -7.95 12.11 24.89
C MET A 52 -9.23 12.94 24.77
N LEU A 53 -10.25 12.38 24.13
CA LEU A 53 -11.53 13.09 23.94
C LEU A 53 -12.43 13.14 25.18
N GLY A 54 -12.17 12.34 26.21
CA GLY A 54 -12.95 12.36 27.44
C GLY A 54 -13.07 13.75 28.07
N ASN A 55 -12.05 14.60 27.88
CA ASN A 55 -12.02 15.97 28.40
C ASN A 55 -12.65 17.02 27.47
N GLN A 56 -13.16 16.60 26.29
CA GLN A 56 -13.65 17.50 25.23
C GLN A 56 -15.14 17.30 24.91
N VAL A 57 -15.75 16.21 25.39
CA VAL A 57 -17.17 15.91 25.12
C VAL A 57 -18.09 16.66 26.09
N VAL A 58 -19.24 17.12 25.57
CA VAL A 58 -20.26 17.87 26.33
C VAL A 58 -21.67 17.32 26.04
N SER A 59 -22.55 17.33 27.04
CA SER A 59 -23.93 16.81 26.93
C SER A 59 -24.82 17.64 26.01
N GLU A 60 -24.54 18.93 25.87
CA GLU A 60 -25.25 19.87 24.99
C GLU A 60 -24.77 19.85 23.53
N GLY A 61 -24.01 18.83 23.14
CA GLY A 61 -23.52 18.69 21.77
C GLY A 61 -24.68 18.63 20.76
N LYS A 62 -24.52 19.31 19.60
CA LYS A 62 -25.54 19.51 18.56
C LYS A 62 -26.32 18.24 18.14
N ASN A 63 -25.71 17.06 18.26
CA ASN A 63 -26.31 15.79 17.83
C ASN A 63 -26.69 14.84 18.98
N VAL A 64 -26.46 15.21 20.25
CA VAL A 64 -26.72 14.31 21.40
C VAL A 64 -28.22 14.06 21.54
N GLU A 65 -29.03 15.11 21.61
CA GLU A 65 -30.48 15.01 21.68
C GLU A 65 -31.07 14.34 20.43
N ALA A 66 -30.61 14.72 19.24
CA ALA A 66 -31.06 14.11 17.98
C ALA A 66 -30.76 12.60 17.93
N SER A 67 -29.63 12.16 18.47
CA SER A 67 -29.28 10.74 18.56
C SER A 67 -30.16 10.03 19.59
N ARG A 68 -30.38 10.64 20.76
CA ARG A 68 -31.30 10.10 21.79
C ARG A 68 -32.71 9.92 21.27
N ASN A 69 -33.25 10.89 20.52
CA ASN A 69 -34.60 10.82 19.94
C ASN A 69 -34.75 9.71 18.89
N LEU A 70 -33.64 9.16 18.37
CA LEU A 70 -33.61 7.99 17.49
C LEU A 70 -33.38 6.67 18.25
N GLY A 71 -33.35 6.69 19.58
CA GLY A 71 -33.07 5.52 20.41
C GLY A 71 -31.57 5.21 20.57
N ILE A 72 -30.67 6.11 20.17
CA ILE A 72 -29.23 5.94 20.39
C ILE A 72 -28.90 6.43 21.80
N THR A 73 -28.65 5.49 22.70
CA THR A 73 -28.38 5.77 24.12
C THR A 73 -26.90 5.94 24.44
N SER A 74 -26.02 5.32 23.65
CA SER A 74 -24.56 5.43 23.78
C SER A 74 -23.89 5.57 22.42
N ALA A 75 -22.74 6.25 22.37
CA ALA A 75 -21.97 6.47 21.15
C ALA A 75 -20.46 6.43 21.42
N LEU A 76 -19.71 5.76 20.55
CA LEU A 76 -18.26 5.87 20.50
C LEU A 76 -17.88 7.15 19.75
N THR A 77 -17.11 8.02 20.39
CA THR A 77 -16.69 9.31 19.82
C THR A 77 -15.19 9.34 19.60
N VAL A 78 -14.77 9.83 18.41
CA VAL A 78 -13.37 9.91 17.99
C VAL A 78 -13.11 11.17 17.15
N SER A 79 -11.87 11.68 17.17
CA SER A 79 -11.36 12.71 16.26
C SER A 79 -10.93 12.05 14.94
N ARG A 80 -10.83 12.86 13.88
CA ARG A 80 -10.54 12.37 12.52
C ARG A 80 -9.17 12.80 11.99
N ASP A 81 -8.42 13.59 12.76
CA ASP A 81 -7.24 14.27 12.23
C ASP A 81 -5.94 13.55 12.63
N GLY A 82 -5.09 13.31 11.63
CA GLY A 82 -3.78 12.67 11.80
C GLY A 82 -3.75 11.19 11.42
N LEU A 83 -2.57 10.60 11.52
CA LEU A 83 -2.32 9.16 11.37
C LEU A 83 -2.73 8.40 12.63
N LEU A 84 -2.42 8.96 13.79
CA LEU A 84 -2.99 8.57 15.08
C LEU A 84 -3.97 9.66 15.46
N THR A 85 -5.27 9.36 15.40
CA THR A 85 -6.30 10.40 15.57
C THR A 85 -6.65 10.66 17.04
N GLY A 86 -6.05 9.89 17.94
CA GLY A 86 -6.25 9.96 19.39
C GLY A 86 -7.04 8.80 19.95
N GLN A 87 -7.34 8.91 21.24
CA GLN A 87 -8.06 7.89 22.00
C GLN A 87 -9.56 8.21 22.06
N SER A 88 -10.38 7.23 21.70
CA SER A 88 -11.84 7.37 21.71
C SER A 88 -12.44 7.26 23.10
N VAL A 89 -13.61 7.86 23.23
CA VAL A 89 -14.43 7.84 24.45
C VAL A 89 -15.80 7.25 24.14
N LEU A 90 -16.30 6.38 25.02
CA LEU A 90 -17.69 5.96 24.98
C LEU A 90 -18.52 6.92 25.83
N ILE A 91 -19.52 7.53 25.22
CA ILE A 91 -20.45 8.44 25.88
C ILE A 91 -21.87 7.91 25.89
N ASN A 92 -22.66 8.35 26.86
CA ASN A 92 -24.10 8.25 26.89
C ASN A 92 -24.75 9.55 26.36
N THR A 93 -25.96 9.46 25.83
CA THR A 93 -26.72 10.62 25.32
C THR A 93 -27.60 11.30 26.39
N GLY A 94 -27.24 11.11 27.66
CA GLY A 94 -27.87 11.73 28.83
C GLY A 94 -27.52 13.21 28.98
N ASP A 95 -28.00 13.84 30.05
CA ASP A 95 -27.81 15.28 30.29
C ASP A 95 -26.68 15.62 31.28
N SER A 96 -26.15 14.63 32.00
CA SER A 96 -25.06 14.78 32.97
C SER A 96 -24.19 13.52 33.00
N ASN A 97 -22.91 13.65 33.39
CA ASN A 97 -21.94 12.55 33.50
C ASN A 97 -21.88 11.64 32.26
N ILE A 98 -21.84 12.24 31.07
CA ILE A 98 -22.00 11.49 29.81
C ILE A 98 -20.83 10.54 29.48
N VAL A 99 -19.67 10.65 30.12
CA VAL A 99 -18.53 9.76 29.84
C VAL A 99 -18.73 8.42 30.56
N VAL A 100 -18.95 7.35 29.81
CA VAL A 100 -19.09 5.98 30.34
C VAL A 100 -17.71 5.37 30.59
N LYS A 101 -16.79 5.51 29.63
CA LYS A 101 -15.41 5.03 29.74
C LYS A 101 -14.49 5.76 28.77
N SER A 102 -13.31 6.14 29.26
CA SER A 102 -12.23 6.76 28.48
C SER A 102 -10.88 6.27 29.04
N PRO A 103 -9.93 5.83 28.19
CA PRO A 103 -10.07 5.59 26.75
C PRO A 103 -10.74 4.24 26.43
N ILE A 104 -11.28 4.10 25.22
CA ILE A 104 -11.82 2.84 24.66
C ILE A 104 -10.83 2.18 23.71
N ALA A 105 -10.27 2.95 22.78
CA ALA A 105 -9.34 2.48 21.77
C ALA A 105 -8.44 3.62 21.29
N LEU A 106 -7.24 3.30 20.81
CA LEU A 106 -6.46 4.22 19.98
C LEU A 106 -6.92 4.07 18.52
N HIS A 107 -7.13 5.19 17.83
CA HIS A 107 -7.52 5.16 16.41
C HIS A 107 -6.35 5.43 15.48
N ILE A 108 -6.24 4.59 14.45
CA ILE A 108 -5.22 4.63 13.40
C ILE A 108 -5.90 4.92 12.07
N ASN A 109 -5.49 5.98 11.39
CA ASN A 109 -5.94 6.36 10.06
C ASN A 109 -4.76 6.26 9.09
N PRO A 110 -4.56 5.11 8.40
CA PRO A 110 -3.45 4.88 7.49
C PRO A 110 -3.68 5.57 6.15
N ALA A 111 -3.75 6.91 6.17
CA ALA A 111 -4.06 7.73 5.01
C ALA A 111 -2.98 8.80 4.79
N PRO A 112 -2.74 9.22 3.53
CA PRO A 112 -1.86 10.35 3.23
C PRO A 112 -2.29 11.62 3.97
N LEU A 113 -1.32 12.39 4.47
CA LEU A 113 -1.59 13.69 5.09
C LEU A 113 -1.32 14.83 4.11
N ARG A 114 -2.07 15.93 4.27
CA ARG A 114 -1.85 17.17 3.51
C ARG A 114 -0.90 18.07 4.30
N GLY A 115 0.05 18.69 3.61
CA GLY A 115 0.85 19.80 4.15
C GLY A 115 2.13 19.43 4.92
N GLY A 116 2.57 18.17 4.87
CA GLY A 116 3.81 17.73 5.52
C GLY A 116 4.14 16.26 5.23
N TYR A 117 5.21 15.77 5.85
CA TYR A 117 5.57 14.35 5.79
C TYR A 117 4.71 13.55 6.78
N PRO A 118 4.04 12.46 6.36
CA PRO A 118 4.04 11.86 5.03
C PRO A 118 2.89 12.34 4.12
N SER A 119 3.11 12.36 2.80
CA SER A 119 2.12 12.77 1.79
C SER A 119 1.57 11.63 0.93
N THR A 120 2.04 10.40 1.16
CA THR A 120 1.63 9.19 0.44
C THR A 120 1.18 8.10 1.41
N LEU A 121 0.50 7.08 0.88
CA LEU A 121 0.05 5.93 1.67
C LEU A 121 1.24 5.11 2.20
N MET A 122 2.23 4.83 1.35
CA MET A 122 3.46 4.15 1.77
C MET A 122 4.22 4.96 2.84
N GLY A 123 4.23 6.29 2.74
CA GLY A 123 4.78 7.18 3.77
C GLY A 123 4.02 7.08 5.09
N ALA A 124 2.68 7.11 5.04
CA ALA A 124 1.81 6.94 6.21
C ALA A 124 2.09 5.62 6.94
N LEU A 125 2.19 4.52 6.20
CA LEU A 125 2.49 3.20 6.75
C LEU A 125 3.90 3.14 7.37
N ALA A 126 4.90 3.72 6.72
CA ALA A 126 6.26 3.78 7.25
C ALA A 126 6.36 4.61 8.55
N VAL A 127 5.64 5.73 8.63
CA VAL A 127 5.55 6.56 9.85
C VAL A 127 4.85 5.81 10.97
N LEU A 128 3.75 5.13 10.69
CA LEU A 128 3.05 4.31 11.68
C LEU A 128 3.99 3.22 12.24
N ARG A 129 4.71 2.50 11.38
CA ARG A 129 5.71 1.51 11.83
C ARG A 129 6.75 2.11 12.75
N GLN A 130 7.33 3.26 12.36
CA GLN A 130 8.31 3.93 13.20
C GLN A 130 7.72 4.33 14.55
N ALA A 131 6.52 4.91 14.58
CA ALA A 131 5.87 5.34 15.82
C ALA A 131 5.62 4.16 16.79
N PHE A 132 5.20 3.00 16.28
CA PHE A 132 4.97 1.82 17.13
C PHE A 132 6.28 1.18 17.62
N VAL A 133 7.35 1.21 16.83
CA VAL A 133 8.69 0.79 17.29
C VAL A 133 9.25 1.76 18.32
N ASP A 134 9.03 3.06 18.15
CA ASP A 134 9.41 4.09 19.12
C ASP A 134 8.66 3.92 20.44
N ALA A 135 7.37 3.60 20.40
CA ALA A 135 6.57 3.33 21.60
C ALA A 135 7.06 2.10 22.36
N ASP A 136 7.45 1.03 21.66
CA ASP A 136 8.00 -0.16 22.32
C ASP A 136 9.39 0.10 22.89
N TRP A 137 10.26 0.82 22.18
CA TRP A 137 11.55 1.27 22.70
C TRP A 137 11.37 2.13 23.96
N TYR A 138 10.46 3.11 23.91
CA TYR A 138 10.12 3.98 25.03
C TYR A 138 9.67 3.17 26.25
N ARG A 139 8.77 2.20 26.06
CA ARG A 139 8.32 1.27 27.10
C ARG A 139 9.49 0.50 27.72
N GLN A 140 10.37 -0.07 26.89
CA GLN A 140 11.53 -0.85 27.36
C GLN A 140 12.50 0.01 28.18
N VAL A 141 12.77 1.24 27.72
CA VAL A 141 13.67 2.17 28.42
C VAL A 141 13.11 2.58 29.78
N TRP A 142 11.83 2.94 29.86
CA TRP A 142 11.18 3.23 31.14
C TRP A 142 11.09 2.02 32.07
N GLN A 143 10.80 0.84 31.53
CA GLN A 143 10.78 -0.40 32.31
C GLN A 143 12.15 -0.67 32.97
N ARG A 144 13.24 -0.50 32.22
CA ARG A 144 14.60 -0.66 32.75
C ARG A 144 14.96 0.40 33.78
N PHE A 145 14.67 1.69 33.48
CA PHE A 145 14.92 2.78 34.42
C PHE A 145 14.17 2.58 35.75
N ASN A 146 12.89 2.18 35.69
CA ASN A 146 12.07 1.93 36.87
C ASN A 146 12.52 0.69 37.67
N ALA A 147 13.08 -0.32 37.01
CA ALA A 147 13.63 -1.50 37.67
C ALA A 147 14.97 -1.21 38.36
N ASN A 148 15.87 -0.48 37.70
CA ASN A 148 17.18 -0.10 38.24
C ASN A 148 17.67 1.22 37.63
N PRO A 149 17.51 2.38 38.31
CA PRO A 149 17.91 3.67 37.76
C PRO A 149 19.41 3.97 37.88
N ARG A 150 20.20 3.10 38.56
CA ARG A 150 21.62 3.38 38.82
C ARG A 150 22.41 3.44 37.51
N GLY A 151 23.11 4.56 37.30
CA GLY A 151 23.93 4.76 36.10
C GLY A 151 23.15 5.06 34.83
N ILE A 152 21.82 5.22 34.91
CA ILE A 152 20.95 5.51 33.77
C ILE A 152 20.35 6.91 33.94
N SER A 153 20.51 7.77 32.93
CA SER A 153 19.82 9.06 32.88
C SER A 153 18.31 8.87 32.78
N ARG A 154 17.54 9.66 33.52
CA ARG A 154 16.07 9.61 33.47
C ARG A 154 15.58 9.78 32.03
N PRO A 155 14.78 8.84 31.49
CA PRO A 155 14.21 8.99 30.15
C PRO A 155 13.33 10.23 30.04
N LYS A 156 13.30 10.84 28.85
CA LYS A 156 12.41 11.96 28.54
C LYS A 156 10.98 11.42 28.47
N TYR A 157 10.05 12.10 29.17
CA TYR A 157 8.63 11.80 29.05
C TYR A 157 8.11 12.29 27.70
N ASP A 158 7.39 11.43 26.99
CA ASP A 158 6.73 11.74 25.73
C ASP A 158 5.25 11.31 25.83
N PRO A 159 4.30 12.24 25.86
CA PRO A 159 2.89 11.91 26.07
C PRO A 159 2.30 11.07 24.92
N VAL A 160 2.82 11.22 23.70
CA VAL A 160 2.34 10.46 22.54
C VAL A 160 2.75 9.00 22.68
N LEU A 161 4.04 8.75 22.96
CA LEU A 161 4.55 7.38 23.14
C LEU A 161 3.95 6.71 24.37
N GLU A 162 3.80 7.45 25.48
CA GLU A 162 3.13 6.97 26.70
C GLU A 162 1.71 6.47 26.39
N ALA A 163 0.93 7.27 25.64
CA ALA A 163 -0.44 6.93 25.27
C ALA A 163 -0.55 5.68 24.36
N MET A 164 0.55 5.28 23.71
CA MET A 164 0.61 4.09 22.86
C MET A 164 0.99 2.82 23.65
N VAL A 165 1.58 2.94 24.85
CA VAL A 165 2.04 1.79 25.67
C VAL A 165 0.92 0.76 25.95
N PRO A 166 -0.30 1.15 26.35
CA PRO A 166 -1.38 0.18 26.57
C PRO A 166 -1.80 -0.57 25.30
N VAL A 167 -1.61 0.05 24.13
CA VAL A 167 -1.99 -0.54 22.84
C VAL A 167 -0.98 -1.62 22.43
N ILE A 168 0.31 -1.33 22.52
CA ILE A 168 1.38 -2.32 22.22
C ILE A 168 1.39 -3.48 23.22
N GLN A 169 0.92 -3.27 24.45
CA GLN A 169 0.75 -4.33 25.45
C GLN A 169 -0.57 -5.12 25.26
N GLY A 170 -1.41 -4.74 24.29
CA GLY A 170 -2.69 -5.37 24.04
C GLY A 170 -3.74 -5.14 25.15
N GLN A 171 -3.55 -4.14 26.00
CA GLN A 171 -4.51 -3.74 27.04
C GLN A 171 -5.61 -2.84 26.47
N LEU A 172 -5.27 -2.06 25.43
CA LEU A 172 -6.19 -1.20 24.69
C LEU A 172 -6.23 -1.63 23.21
N PRO A 173 -7.40 -1.82 22.58
CA PRO A 173 -7.47 -2.16 21.16
C PRO A 173 -7.06 -0.98 20.26
N ALA A 174 -6.68 -1.31 19.02
CA ALA A 174 -6.43 -0.35 17.94
C ALA A 174 -7.59 -0.39 16.94
N ILE A 175 -8.32 0.72 16.78
CA ILE A 175 -9.32 0.85 15.72
C ILE A 175 -8.63 1.41 14.47
N ILE A 176 -8.55 0.61 13.41
CA ILE A 176 -7.90 0.99 12.15
C ILE A 176 -8.96 1.33 11.11
N HIS A 177 -8.91 2.55 10.57
CA HIS A 177 -9.86 3.02 9.56
C HIS A 177 -9.51 2.50 8.16
N ALA A 178 -10.41 1.74 7.55
CA ALA A 178 -10.25 1.18 6.20
C ALA A 178 -11.63 0.85 5.62
N ASN A 179 -11.91 1.26 4.38
CA ASN A 179 -13.21 1.08 3.73
C ASN A 179 -13.19 0.02 2.64
N TRP A 180 -12.17 0.06 1.79
CA TRP A 180 -12.11 -0.76 0.58
C TRP A 180 -11.35 -2.07 0.82
N ASN A 181 -11.60 -3.09 -0.01
CA ASN A 181 -10.96 -4.41 0.11
C ASN A 181 -9.43 -4.32 0.33
N ALA A 182 -8.71 -3.60 -0.54
CA ALA A 182 -7.26 -3.42 -0.45
C ALA A 182 -6.82 -2.69 0.84
N GLU A 183 -7.58 -1.68 1.27
CA GLU A 183 -7.30 -0.98 2.54
C GLU A 183 -7.47 -1.89 3.75
N ILE A 184 -8.53 -2.72 3.77
CA ILE A 184 -8.82 -3.63 4.88
C ILE A 184 -7.74 -4.70 4.98
N LYS A 185 -7.33 -5.30 3.85
CA LYS A 185 -6.22 -6.25 3.82
C LYS A 185 -4.92 -5.63 4.35
N ARG A 186 -4.57 -4.42 3.91
CA ARG A 186 -3.40 -3.68 4.41
C ARG A 186 -3.50 -3.34 5.89
N ALA A 187 -4.67 -2.94 6.37
CA ALA A 187 -4.90 -2.65 7.79
C ALA A 187 -4.72 -3.90 8.66
N VAL A 188 -5.22 -5.06 8.20
CA VAL A 188 -5.03 -6.35 8.87
C VAL A 188 -3.54 -6.74 8.87
N ALA A 189 -2.88 -6.67 7.72
CA ALA A 189 -1.45 -6.99 7.61
C ALA A 189 -0.58 -6.08 8.48
N LEU A 190 -0.87 -4.77 8.53
CA LEU A 190 -0.20 -3.82 9.41
C LEU A 190 -0.42 -4.18 10.88
N ALA A 191 -1.65 -4.55 11.26
CA ALA A 191 -1.94 -4.97 12.63
C ALA A 191 -1.18 -6.23 13.03
N ASP A 192 -1.04 -7.21 12.13
CA ASP A 192 -0.23 -8.41 12.36
C ASP A 192 1.26 -8.05 12.53
N GLU A 193 1.80 -7.21 11.63
CA GLU A 193 3.19 -6.75 11.67
C GLU A 193 3.50 -6.05 12.99
N LEU A 194 2.57 -5.21 13.46
CA LEU A 194 2.69 -4.44 14.70
C LEU A 194 2.19 -5.19 15.94
N LYS A 195 1.69 -6.43 15.79
CA LYS A 195 1.13 -7.27 16.87
C LYS A 195 0.01 -6.60 17.67
N LEU A 196 -0.85 -5.83 17.00
CA LEU A 196 -1.95 -5.11 17.61
C LEU A 196 -3.17 -6.00 17.80
N LYS A 197 -4.13 -5.55 18.62
CA LYS A 197 -5.50 -6.08 18.67
C LYS A 197 -6.39 -5.20 17.78
N PRO A 198 -6.55 -5.50 16.48
CA PRO A 198 -7.24 -4.62 15.55
C PRO A 198 -8.76 -4.72 15.69
N ILE A 199 -9.41 -3.59 15.40
CA ILE A 199 -10.82 -3.49 15.04
C ILE A 199 -10.87 -2.66 13.75
N ILE A 200 -11.50 -3.16 12.70
CA ILE A 200 -11.64 -2.37 11.45
C ILE A 200 -12.80 -1.40 11.59
N ALA A 201 -12.60 -0.13 11.29
CA ALA A 201 -13.67 0.86 11.18
C ALA A 201 -13.81 1.38 9.74
N GLY A 202 -15.04 1.50 9.28
CA GLY A 202 -15.38 1.84 7.90
C GLY A 202 -15.96 0.60 7.25
N GLY A 203 -15.12 -0.25 6.69
CA GLY A 203 -15.48 -1.59 6.27
C GLY A 203 -16.56 -1.63 5.19
N LEU A 204 -16.61 -0.66 4.27
CA LEU A 204 -17.60 -0.58 3.20
C LEU A 204 -17.58 -1.79 2.25
N GLU A 205 -16.43 -2.48 2.12
CA GLU A 205 -16.27 -3.73 1.37
C GLU A 205 -15.78 -4.90 2.26
N ALA A 206 -15.96 -4.81 3.58
CA ALA A 206 -15.50 -5.84 4.51
C ALA A 206 -16.06 -7.24 4.22
N GLY A 207 -17.29 -7.33 3.69
CA GLY A 207 -17.92 -8.57 3.25
C GLY A 207 -17.16 -9.29 2.14
N MET A 208 -16.43 -8.57 1.28
CA MET A 208 -15.60 -9.17 0.23
C MET A 208 -14.33 -9.84 0.78
N VAL A 209 -13.93 -9.46 1.99
CA VAL A 209 -12.76 -9.98 2.70
C VAL A 209 -13.15 -10.66 4.01
N ALA A 210 -14.40 -11.10 4.12
CA ALA A 210 -14.92 -11.76 5.31
C ALA A 210 -14.09 -13.00 5.74
N PRO A 211 -13.60 -13.86 4.82
CA PRO A 211 -12.80 -15.03 5.22
C PRO A 211 -11.50 -14.68 5.95
N ILE A 212 -10.77 -13.63 5.52
CA ILE A 212 -9.54 -13.20 6.21
C ILE A 212 -9.87 -12.57 7.57
N LEU A 213 -10.94 -11.77 7.65
CA LEU A 213 -11.41 -11.18 8.92
C LEU A 213 -11.82 -12.28 9.92
N LYS A 214 -12.52 -13.32 9.44
CA LYS A 214 -12.94 -14.46 10.25
C LYS A 214 -11.76 -15.27 10.75
N SER A 215 -10.84 -15.64 9.87
CA SER A 215 -9.67 -16.47 10.21
C SER A 215 -8.75 -15.83 11.26
N LYS A 216 -8.70 -14.49 11.29
CA LYS A 216 -7.90 -13.70 12.24
C LYS A 216 -8.71 -13.14 13.41
N ASP A 217 -9.99 -13.48 13.51
CA ASP A 217 -10.93 -12.96 14.51
C ASP A 217 -10.90 -11.42 14.63
N VAL A 218 -10.82 -10.73 13.49
CA VAL A 218 -10.81 -9.26 13.43
C VAL A 218 -12.25 -8.74 13.37
N PRO A 219 -12.75 -8.04 14.40
CA PRO A 219 -14.08 -7.46 14.37
C PRO A 219 -14.15 -6.21 13.48
N VAL A 220 -15.35 -5.92 12.98
CA VAL A 220 -15.60 -4.79 12.07
C VAL A 220 -16.70 -3.86 12.59
N LEU A 221 -16.42 -2.56 12.66
CA LEU A 221 -17.40 -1.49 12.75
C LEU A 221 -17.78 -1.09 11.31
N VAL A 222 -18.83 -1.71 10.79
CA VAL A 222 -19.30 -1.58 9.40
C VAL A 222 -20.09 -0.30 9.24
N SER A 223 -19.62 0.59 8.37
CA SER A 223 -20.27 1.80 7.95
C SER A 223 -21.49 1.48 7.12
N VAL A 224 -22.65 1.95 7.57
CA VAL A 224 -23.86 2.03 6.74
C VAL A 224 -24.01 3.41 6.12
N ASN A 225 -22.97 4.25 6.13
CA ASN A 225 -22.99 5.54 5.43
C ASN A 225 -22.74 5.35 3.93
N TYR A 226 -23.77 4.83 3.24
CA TYR A 226 -23.81 4.67 1.80
C TYR A 226 -23.98 6.04 1.13
N ALA A 227 -22.86 6.72 0.87
CA ALA A 227 -22.91 7.90 0.02
C ALA A 227 -23.08 7.46 -1.44
N THR A 228 -24.02 8.06 -2.15
CA THR A 228 -24.27 7.82 -3.58
C THR A 228 -23.17 8.41 -4.47
N GLU A 229 -22.39 9.36 -3.95
CA GLU A 229 -21.22 9.96 -4.60
C GLU A 229 -20.07 10.01 -3.60
N LYS A 230 -19.30 8.92 -3.51
CA LYS A 230 -17.97 8.96 -2.89
C LYS A 230 -16.95 8.41 -3.88
N PRO A 231 -15.83 9.10 -4.04
CA PRO A 231 -14.82 8.65 -4.96
C PRO A 231 -14.18 7.35 -4.46
N ARG A 232 -14.01 6.40 -5.37
CA ARG A 232 -13.06 5.30 -5.17
C ARG A 232 -11.66 5.78 -5.55
N ALA A 233 -10.64 5.18 -4.95
CA ALA A 233 -9.28 5.33 -5.44
C ALA A 233 -9.21 4.72 -6.86
N GLY A 234 -9.10 5.59 -7.85
CA GLY A 234 -8.83 5.24 -9.24
C GLY A 234 -7.33 5.31 -9.55
N PHE A 235 -7.01 5.05 -10.82
CA PHE A 235 -5.63 5.03 -11.32
C PHE A 235 -4.90 6.36 -11.05
N ASN A 236 -3.60 6.30 -10.72
CA ASN A 236 -2.77 7.46 -10.33
C ASN A 236 -3.23 8.25 -9.09
N GLY A 237 -4.03 7.65 -8.21
CA GLY A 237 -4.56 8.33 -7.02
C GLY A 237 -5.73 9.28 -7.35
N ASN A 238 -6.24 9.26 -8.58
CA ASN A 238 -7.42 10.02 -8.94
C ASN A 238 -8.66 9.42 -8.28
N GLN A 239 -9.37 10.26 -7.57
CA GLN A 239 -10.68 9.96 -7.00
C GLN A 239 -11.71 9.89 -8.13
N ILE A 240 -12.15 8.69 -8.52
CA ILE A 240 -13.19 8.52 -9.54
C ILE A 240 -14.53 8.38 -8.82
N ALA A 241 -15.47 9.29 -9.11
CA ALA A 241 -16.86 9.11 -8.72
C ALA A 241 -17.38 7.86 -9.46
N VAL A 242 -17.66 6.81 -8.70
CA VAL A 242 -18.22 5.58 -9.29
C VAL A 242 -19.73 5.69 -9.23
N THR A 243 -20.35 5.83 -10.40
CA THR A 243 -21.78 5.55 -10.55
C THR A 243 -21.93 4.04 -10.42
N PHE A 244 -22.48 3.59 -9.31
CA PHE A 244 -22.78 2.17 -9.12
C PHE A 244 -23.99 1.80 -10.00
N ASP A 245 -23.85 0.74 -10.80
CA ASP A 245 -25.02 0.11 -11.42
C ASP A 245 -25.89 -0.58 -10.34
N THR A 246 -27.08 -1.04 -10.73
CA THR A 246 -28.06 -1.64 -9.80
C THR A 246 -27.50 -2.88 -9.08
N LYS A 247 -26.64 -3.67 -9.76
CA LYS A 247 -26.00 -4.85 -9.18
C LYS A 247 -24.92 -4.45 -8.17
N SER A 248 -24.06 -3.51 -8.52
CA SER A 248 -22.99 -3.00 -7.68
C SER A 248 -23.54 -2.28 -6.45
N LEU A 249 -24.68 -1.60 -6.56
CA LEU A 249 -25.41 -1.05 -5.42
C LEU A 249 -25.94 -2.16 -4.50
N LYS A 250 -26.54 -3.22 -5.07
CA LYS A 250 -27.02 -4.36 -4.29
C LYS A 250 -25.86 -5.04 -3.55
N ASP A 251 -24.75 -5.28 -4.23
CA ASP A 251 -23.55 -5.88 -3.63
C ASP A 251 -23.02 -5.01 -2.49
N PHE A 252 -22.99 -3.68 -2.68
CA PHE A 252 -22.58 -2.71 -1.67
C PHE A 252 -23.49 -2.71 -0.43
N TYR A 253 -24.82 -2.79 -0.61
CA TYR A 253 -25.77 -2.90 0.51
C TYR A 253 -25.74 -4.28 1.18
N SER A 254 -25.35 -5.34 0.47
CA SER A 254 -25.23 -6.69 1.00
C SER A 254 -24.01 -6.92 1.90
N ASN A 255 -23.11 -5.93 2.00
CA ASN A 255 -21.84 -6.02 2.73
C ASN A 255 -21.96 -6.58 4.16
N ALA A 256 -22.94 -6.12 4.94
CA ALA A 256 -23.17 -6.63 6.31
C ALA A 256 -23.72 -8.07 6.33
N SER A 257 -24.57 -8.42 5.36
CA SER A 257 -25.11 -9.78 5.19
C SER A 257 -24.00 -10.79 4.86
N LEU A 258 -23.01 -10.39 4.07
CA LEU A 258 -21.84 -11.23 3.78
C LEU A 258 -21.02 -11.52 5.05
N LEU A 259 -20.87 -10.54 5.94
CA LEU A 259 -20.19 -10.73 7.22
C LEU A 259 -20.97 -11.65 8.17
N GLU A 260 -22.31 -11.51 8.22
CA GLU A 260 -23.20 -12.42 8.95
C GLU A 260 -23.03 -13.85 8.45
N LYS A 261 -23.08 -14.06 7.13
CA LYS A 261 -22.95 -15.38 6.50
C LYS A 261 -21.62 -16.07 6.82
N GLU A 262 -20.52 -15.32 6.85
CA GLU A 262 -19.19 -15.83 7.19
C GLU A 262 -18.96 -15.94 8.72
N GLY A 263 -19.88 -15.41 9.53
CA GLY A 263 -19.78 -15.40 10.99
C GLY A 263 -18.68 -14.49 11.54
N VAL A 264 -18.38 -13.38 10.84
CA VAL A 264 -17.47 -12.33 11.33
C VAL A 264 -18.17 -11.53 12.42
N ARG A 265 -17.45 -11.17 13.49
CA ARG A 265 -18.00 -10.28 14.53
C ARG A 265 -18.09 -8.85 13.98
N PHE A 266 -19.28 -8.29 13.85
CA PHE A 266 -19.43 -6.92 13.38
C PHE A 266 -20.47 -6.11 14.15
N ALA A 267 -20.37 -4.79 14.04
CA ALA A 267 -21.36 -3.83 14.50
C ALA A 267 -21.62 -2.79 13.40
N LEU A 268 -22.82 -2.23 13.35
CA LEU A 268 -23.15 -1.15 12.42
C LEU A 268 -22.75 0.19 13.05
N GLN A 269 -22.09 1.04 12.26
CA GLN A 269 -21.70 2.39 12.67
C GLN A 269 -22.24 3.44 11.69
N SER A 270 -22.44 4.65 12.21
CA SER A 270 -22.97 5.78 11.46
C SER A 270 -22.04 6.30 10.36
N GLY A 271 -20.76 5.91 10.38
CA GLY A 271 -19.79 6.27 9.34
C GLY A 271 -19.69 7.77 9.12
N PHE A 272 -19.84 8.56 10.20
CA PHE A 272 -19.79 10.02 10.18
C PHE A 272 -20.89 10.71 9.36
N ALA A 273 -22.07 10.10 9.24
CA ALA A 273 -23.22 10.71 8.58
C ALA A 273 -23.54 12.12 9.11
N ASP A 274 -23.87 13.04 8.21
CA ASP A 274 -24.13 14.45 8.52
C ASP A 274 -25.38 14.67 9.38
N ARG A 275 -26.29 13.69 9.41
CA ARG A 275 -27.46 13.67 10.29
C ARG A 275 -27.68 12.27 10.89
N PRO A 276 -28.01 12.14 12.19
CA PRO A 276 -28.22 10.84 12.84
C PRO A 276 -29.29 9.95 12.19
N GLN A 277 -30.31 10.53 11.55
CA GLN A 277 -31.44 9.80 10.95
C GLN A 277 -31.01 8.88 9.80
N LEU A 278 -29.96 9.25 9.06
CA LEU A 278 -29.40 8.44 7.96
C LEU A 278 -28.94 7.07 8.46
N PHE A 279 -28.53 6.97 9.72
CA PHE A 279 -28.08 5.70 10.30
C PHE A 279 -29.22 4.67 10.31
N ILE A 280 -30.38 5.02 10.86
CA ILE A 280 -31.55 4.14 10.90
C ILE A 280 -32.09 3.86 9.48
N GLU A 281 -32.13 4.89 8.63
CA GLU A 281 -32.54 4.73 7.22
C GLU A 281 -31.65 3.74 6.46
N ASN A 282 -30.35 3.76 6.66
CA ASN A 282 -29.42 2.88 5.96
C ASN A 282 -29.32 1.47 6.57
N ILE A 283 -29.63 1.30 7.87
CA ILE A 283 -29.80 -0.05 8.45
C ILE A 283 -30.94 -0.79 7.74
N ARG A 284 -32.07 -0.11 7.46
CA ARG A 284 -33.16 -0.72 6.68
C ARG A 284 -32.69 -1.21 5.31
N LYS A 285 -31.82 -0.45 4.63
CA LYS A 285 -31.23 -0.88 3.35
C LYS A 285 -30.41 -2.16 3.49
N THR A 286 -29.67 -2.36 4.59
CA THR A 286 -28.97 -3.64 4.82
C THR A 286 -29.92 -4.80 4.98
N ILE A 287 -31.03 -4.60 5.70
CA ILE A 287 -32.05 -5.63 5.93
C ILE A 287 -32.75 -5.99 4.61
N GLU A 288 -33.15 -4.97 3.84
CA GLU A 288 -33.72 -5.13 2.49
C GLU A 288 -32.76 -5.88 1.54
N ASN A 289 -31.45 -5.91 1.83
CA ASN A 289 -30.41 -6.58 1.04
C ASN A 289 -29.79 -7.81 1.74
N GLY A 290 -30.51 -8.42 2.68
CA GLY A 290 -30.23 -9.78 3.16
C GLY A 290 -29.63 -9.89 4.57
N LEU A 291 -29.43 -8.79 5.29
CA LEU A 291 -29.09 -8.86 6.72
C LEU A 291 -30.35 -9.22 7.52
N THR A 292 -30.27 -10.19 8.43
CA THR A 292 -31.44 -10.52 9.26
C THR A 292 -31.77 -9.38 10.23
N THR A 293 -33.06 -9.16 10.53
CA THR A 293 -33.50 -8.12 11.48
C THR A 293 -32.92 -8.35 12.89
N ASP A 294 -32.84 -9.60 13.32
CA ASP A 294 -32.24 -10.00 14.59
C ASP A 294 -30.75 -9.65 14.65
N GLU A 295 -30.01 -9.90 13.57
CA GLU A 295 -28.59 -9.55 13.50
C GLU A 295 -28.40 -8.05 13.37
N ALA A 296 -29.25 -7.33 12.65
CA ALA A 296 -29.24 -5.87 12.63
C ALA A 296 -29.42 -5.30 14.06
N LEU A 297 -30.34 -5.86 14.85
CA LEU A 297 -30.57 -5.45 16.23
C LEU A 297 -29.34 -5.73 17.10
N ARG A 298 -28.74 -6.93 17.00
CA ARG A 298 -27.49 -7.28 17.69
C ARG A 298 -26.35 -6.36 17.28
N ALA A 299 -26.19 -6.09 15.99
CA ALA A 299 -25.15 -5.25 15.41
C ALA A 299 -25.27 -3.76 15.80
N THR A 300 -26.42 -3.33 16.31
CA THR A 300 -26.61 -1.98 16.88
C THR A 300 -26.62 -1.95 18.42
N THR A 301 -26.55 -3.09 19.10
CA THR A 301 -26.69 -3.18 20.57
C THR A 301 -25.56 -4.00 21.20
N LEU A 302 -25.71 -5.34 21.24
CA LEU A 302 -24.81 -6.24 21.94
C LEU A 302 -23.44 -6.38 21.28
N SER A 303 -23.41 -6.46 19.94
CA SER A 303 -22.17 -6.62 19.19
C SER A 303 -21.22 -5.44 19.37
N PRO A 304 -21.63 -4.15 19.22
CA PRO A 304 -20.71 -3.03 19.49
C PRO A 304 -20.26 -3.02 20.96
N ALA A 305 -21.14 -3.32 21.92
CA ALA A 305 -20.73 -3.40 23.33
C ALA A 305 -19.67 -4.50 23.54
N ARG A 306 -19.83 -5.69 22.97
CA ARG A 306 -18.83 -6.77 23.07
C ARG A 306 -17.52 -6.44 22.36
N ILE A 307 -17.58 -5.88 21.15
CA ILE A 307 -16.40 -5.47 20.37
C ILE A 307 -15.57 -4.43 21.13
N LEU A 308 -16.23 -3.49 21.82
CA LEU A 308 -15.58 -2.44 22.61
C LEU A 308 -15.26 -2.85 24.06
N GLY A 309 -15.46 -4.12 24.44
CA GLY A 309 -15.17 -4.61 25.78
C GLY A 309 -16.13 -4.12 26.89
N MET A 310 -17.34 -3.72 26.51
CA MET A 310 -18.40 -3.17 27.37
C MET A 310 -19.64 -4.06 27.47
N GLY A 311 -19.60 -5.29 26.94
CA GLY A 311 -20.75 -6.20 26.91
C GLY A 311 -21.30 -6.62 28.29
N ASN A 312 -20.50 -6.48 29.36
CA ASN A 312 -20.95 -6.70 30.73
C ASN A 312 -21.76 -5.53 31.31
N ALA A 313 -21.65 -4.34 30.73
CA ALA A 313 -22.32 -3.13 31.20
C ALA A 313 -23.42 -2.63 30.25
N LEU A 314 -23.33 -2.97 28.96
CA LEU A 314 -24.19 -2.42 27.90
C LEU A 314 -24.59 -3.48 26.85
N GLY A 315 -25.62 -3.15 26.06
CA GLY A 315 -25.96 -3.85 24.83
C GLY A 315 -27.01 -4.96 24.95
N SER A 316 -27.47 -5.30 26.16
CA SER A 316 -28.61 -6.20 26.39
C SER A 316 -29.37 -5.83 27.65
N ILE A 317 -30.59 -6.34 27.78
CA ILE A 317 -31.45 -6.13 28.96
C ILE A 317 -31.21 -7.30 29.93
N GLU A 318 -30.24 -7.12 30.83
CA GLU A 318 -29.87 -8.07 31.87
C GLU A 318 -29.76 -7.33 33.21
N ALA A 319 -30.09 -8.00 34.31
CA ALA A 319 -29.97 -7.42 35.65
C ALA A 319 -28.51 -7.02 35.93
N GLY A 320 -28.31 -5.80 36.43
CA GLY A 320 -26.99 -5.25 36.76
C GLY A 320 -26.29 -4.46 35.65
N LYS A 321 -26.84 -4.44 34.43
CA LYS A 321 -26.33 -3.57 33.34
C LYS A 321 -26.84 -2.13 33.48
N ILE A 322 -26.15 -1.20 32.82
CA ILE A 322 -26.57 0.20 32.74
C ILE A 322 -27.95 0.26 32.06
N ALA A 323 -28.90 0.94 32.69
CA ALA A 323 -30.29 1.02 32.25
C ALA A 323 -30.48 1.98 31.05
N ASN A 324 -29.85 1.61 29.93
CA ASN A 324 -30.02 2.22 28.62
C ASN A 324 -31.11 1.44 27.85
N VAL A 325 -32.36 1.91 27.92
CA VAL A 325 -33.54 1.18 27.42
C VAL A 325 -34.32 2.04 26.46
N VAL A 326 -34.78 1.46 25.35
CA VAL A 326 -35.58 2.14 24.33
C VAL A 326 -36.94 1.47 24.24
N VAL A 327 -38.01 2.25 24.33
CA VAL A 327 -39.39 1.79 24.16
C VAL A 327 -39.88 2.23 22.79
N ALA A 328 -40.25 1.28 21.93
CA ALA A 328 -40.78 1.53 20.60
C ALA A 328 -42.19 0.96 20.44
N THR A 329 -42.97 1.48 19.48
CA THR A 329 -44.33 0.99 19.19
C THR A 329 -44.39 -0.33 18.44
N GLY A 330 -43.24 -0.82 17.96
CA GLY A 330 -43.08 -2.06 17.19
C GLY A 330 -41.61 -2.34 16.96
N ASP A 331 -41.28 -3.14 15.94
CA ASP A 331 -39.89 -3.41 15.54
C ASP A 331 -39.10 -2.09 15.36
N PRO A 332 -37.93 -1.90 16.00
CA PRO A 332 -37.17 -0.64 15.93
C PRO A 332 -36.77 -0.19 14.52
N PHE A 333 -36.67 -1.11 13.56
CA PHE A 333 -36.30 -0.81 12.17
C PHE A 333 -37.49 -0.73 11.22
N ALA A 334 -38.70 -1.06 11.65
CA ALA A 334 -39.90 -0.89 10.83
C ALA A 334 -40.16 0.60 10.52
N ARG A 335 -40.77 0.90 9.36
CA ARG A 335 -40.99 2.29 8.91
C ARG A 335 -42.09 2.99 9.71
N GLU A 336 -43.05 2.23 10.19
CA GLU A 336 -44.20 2.64 10.99
C GLU A 336 -43.91 2.68 12.50
N SER A 337 -42.82 2.03 12.95
CA SER A 337 -42.42 2.06 14.35
C SER A 337 -41.92 3.45 14.77
N ARG A 338 -42.20 3.82 16.02
CA ARG A 338 -41.80 5.10 16.61
C ARG A 338 -41.18 4.84 17.98
N ILE A 339 -40.09 5.54 18.28
CA ILE A 339 -39.52 5.57 19.63
C ILE A 339 -40.43 6.45 20.50
N ARG A 340 -40.89 5.91 21.62
CA ARG A 340 -41.77 6.59 22.57
C ARG A 340 -41.00 7.17 23.75
N GLN A 341 -40.10 6.38 24.31
CA GLN A 341 -39.36 6.71 25.51
C GLN A 341 -37.95 6.16 25.40
N VAL A 342 -36.99 6.92 25.94
CA VAL A 342 -35.59 6.49 26.02
C VAL A 342 -35.12 6.70 27.44
N PHE A 343 -34.61 5.64 28.04
CA PHE A 343 -33.92 5.67 29.31
C PHE A 343 -32.42 5.70 29.03
N VAL A 344 -31.71 6.65 29.63
CA VAL A 344 -30.25 6.70 29.62
C VAL A 344 -29.79 6.78 31.06
N ASP A 345 -28.93 5.85 31.48
CA ASP A 345 -28.53 5.65 32.88
C ASP A 345 -29.74 5.54 33.84
N GLY A 346 -30.83 4.91 33.38
CA GLY A 346 -32.07 4.75 34.15
C GLY A 346 -32.94 6.00 34.25
N LYS A 347 -32.48 7.14 33.72
CA LYS A 347 -33.25 8.38 33.65
C LYS A 347 -34.11 8.41 32.39
N LEU A 348 -35.40 8.65 32.56
CA LEU A 348 -36.36 8.79 31.47
C LEU A 348 -36.17 10.11 30.73
N PHE A 349 -36.10 10.03 29.40
CA PHE A 349 -36.19 11.15 28.48
C PHE A 349 -37.41 10.93 27.57
N GLU A 350 -38.33 11.89 27.57
CA GLU A 350 -39.45 11.89 26.64
C GLU A 350 -38.96 12.28 25.25
N VAL A 351 -39.33 11.50 24.23
CA VAL A 351 -39.00 11.83 22.85
C VAL A 351 -39.93 12.96 22.41
N THR A 352 -39.41 14.19 22.42
CA THR A 352 -40.07 15.35 21.82
C THR A 352 -40.16 15.12 20.31
N GLY A 353 -41.40 15.09 19.79
CA GLY A 353 -41.65 14.72 18.40
C GLY A 353 -40.87 15.61 17.44
N LEU A 354 -39.87 15.04 16.77
CA LEU A 354 -39.31 15.63 15.55
C LEU A 354 -40.43 15.61 14.51
N GLN A 355 -41.02 16.77 14.23
CA GLN A 355 -41.84 16.94 13.02
C GLN A 355 -40.94 16.69 11.82
N VAL A 356 -41.17 15.56 11.16
CA VAL A 356 -40.52 15.22 9.90
C VAL A 356 -41.25 15.95 8.79
N THR A 357 -40.70 17.06 8.31
CA THR A 357 -41.08 17.60 7.01
C THR A 357 -40.48 16.69 5.94
N VAL A 358 -41.24 15.73 5.47
CA VAL A 358 -40.90 14.96 4.28
C VAL A 358 -41.11 15.88 3.09
N ASN A 359 -40.04 16.33 2.45
CA ASN A 359 -40.10 16.84 1.07
C ASN A 359 -39.97 15.64 0.13
N PRO A 360 -41.02 15.26 -0.61
CA PRO A 360 -40.90 14.28 -1.67
C PRO A 360 -40.52 15.04 -2.95
N GLN A 361 -39.25 15.02 -3.35
CA GLN A 361 -38.85 15.00 -4.77
C GLN A 361 -37.33 15.00 -4.93
N GLY A 362 -36.89 13.95 -5.59
CA GLY A 362 -35.54 13.69 -6.07
C GLY A 362 -35.62 12.37 -6.81
N THR A 363 -36.32 12.39 -7.95
CA THR A 363 -36.42 11.25 -8.87
C THR A 363 -35.00 10.80 -9.20
N PRO A 364 -34.60 9.55 -8.92
CA PRO A 364 -33.33 9.05 -9.42
C PRO A 364 -33.39 9.11 -10.95
N ALA A 365 -32.45 9.83 -11.56
CA ALA A 365 -32.25 9.75 -13.00
C ALA A 365 -32.05 8.27 -13.34
N ALA A 366 -32.82 7.77 -14.31
CA ALA A 366 -32.70 6.40 -14.80
C ALA A 366 -31.24 6.18 -15.24
N ALA A 367 -30.51 5.35 -14.49
CA ALA A 367 -29.22 4.87 -14.92
C ALA A 367 -29.42 4.07 -16.21
N SER A 368 -28.86 4.58 -17.29
CA SER A 368 -28.65 3.81 -18.52
C SER A 368 -28.04 2.46 -18.15
N SER A 369 -28.71 1.37 -18.51
CA SER A 369 -28.22 0.01 -18.36
C SER A 369 -27.10 -0.21 -19.38
N THR A 370 -25.88 0.17 -19.02
CA THR A 370 -24.70 -0.36 -19.69
C THR A 370 -24.55 -1.82 -19.27
N GLU A 371 -24.44 -2.72 -20.24
CA GLU A 371 -24.12 -4.11 -19.95
C GLU A 371 -22.84 -4.21 -19.10
N PRO A 372 -22.76 -5.20 -18.18
CA PRO A 372 -21.62 -5.35 -17.30
C PRO A 372 -20.34 -5.52 -18.13
N VAL A 373 -19.40 -4.59 -17.97
CA VAL A 373 -18.08 -4.71 -18.56
C VAL A 373 -17.41 -5.94 -17.95
N THR A 374 -17.30 -7.01 -18.73
CA THR A 374 -16.54 -8.19 -18.31
C THR A 374 -15.08 -7.79 -18.17
N ARG A 375 -14.47 -8.07 -17.02
CA ARG A 375 -13.05 -7.80 -16.81
C ARG A 375 -12.24 -8.65 -17.80
N PRO A 376 -11.28 -8.06 -18.54
CA PRO A 376 -10.35 -8.82 -19.36
C PRO A 376 -9.66 -9.90 -18.52
N GLY A 377 -9.40 -11.06 -19.11
CA GLY A 377 -8.83 -12.20 -18.38
C GLY A 377 -9.81 -12.93 -17.44
N SER A 378 -11.12 -12.69 -17.52
CA SER A 378 -12.11 -13.47 -16.74
C SER A 378 -12.11 -14.98 -17.03
N TYR A 379 -11.41 -15.42 -18.08
CA TYR A 379 -11.21 -16.81 -18.49
C TYR A 379 -9.95 -17.48 -17.91
N ILE A 380 -9.22 -16.82 -17.00
CA ILE A 380 -8.01 -17.39 -16.37
C ILE A 380 -8.32 -18.78 -15.81
N THR A 381 -7.55 -19.76 -16.27
CA THR A 381 -7.77 -21.18 -15.97
C THR A 381 -7.10 -21.57 -14.65
N PRO A 382 -7.62 -22.57 -13.92
CA PRO A 382 -6.88 -23.17 -12.80
C PRO A 382 -5.54 -23.74 -13.28
N THR A 383 -4.51 -23.72 -12.42
CA THR A 383 -3.19 -24.28 -12.73
C THR A 383 -3.30 -25.78 -13.05
N PRO A 384 -2.97 -26.23 -14.28
CA PRO A 384 -2.93 -27.64 -14.60
C PRO A 384 -1.78 -28.34 -13.85
N SER A 385 -1.97 -29.60 -13.46
CA SER A 385 -0.91 -30.41 -12.83
C SER A 385 0.25 -30.70 -13.79
N GLU A 386 -0.05 -30.87 -15.07
CA GLU A 386 0.92 -31.10 -16.14
C GLU A 386 0.49 -30.39 -17.44
N VAL A 387 1.45 -29.72 -18.09
CA VAL A 387 1.26 -29.07 -19.41
C VAL A 387 2.40 -29.48 -20.33
N LEU A 388 2.10 -29.83 -21.57
CA LEU A 388 3.09 -30.08 -22.61
C LEU A 388 2.91 -29.10 -23.76
N ILE A 389 3.88 -28.19 -23.91
CA ILE A 389 4.00 -27.36 -25.12
C ILE A 389 4.85 -28.15 -26.11
N ARG A 390 4.35 -28.40 -27.33
CA ARG A 390 5.05 -29.22 -28.34
C ARG A 390 5.17 -28.52 -29.69
N ASN A 391 6.12 -28.96 -30.51
CA ASN A 391 6.35 -28.52 -31.88
C ASN A 391 6.75 -27.04 -32.05
N ALA A 392 7.31 -26.43 -31.00
CA ALA A 392 7.73 -25.03 -31.01
C ALA A 392 9.15 -24.83 -31.55
N THR A 393 9.49 -23.59 -31.90
CA THR A 393 10.88 -23.13 -31.83
C THR A 393 11.15 -22.57 -30.44
N VAL A 394 11.88 -23.33 -29.60
CA VAL A 394 12.12 -22.99 -28.20
C VAL A 394 13.42 -22.19 -28.06
N LEU A 395 13.33 -20.96 -27.59
CA LEU A 395 14.43 -20.04 -27.34
C LEU A 395 14.83 -20.14 -25.86
N THR A 396 15.87 -20.92 -25.54
CA THR A 396 16.16 -21.24 -24.12
C THR A 396 16.85 -20.13 -23.34
N MET A 397 17.47 -19.16 -24.03
CA MET A 397 18.36 -18.11 -23.52
C MET A 397 19.71 -18.59 -22.93
N THR A 398 19.90 -19.89 -22.68
CA THR A 398 21.16 -20.42 -22.11
C THR A 398 21.78 -21.54 -22.91
N LYS A 399 20.99 -22.36 -23.60
CA LYS A 399 21.43 -23.56 -24.35
C LYS A 399 21.11 -23.47 -25.85
N GLY A 400 20.90 -22.24 -26.34
CA GLY A 400 20.53 -21.95 -27.73
C GLY A 400 19.08 -22.30 -28.07
N THR A 401 18.81 -22.40 -29.37
CA THR A 401 17.47 -22.60 -29.93
C THR A 401 17.20 -24.07 -30.25
N ILE A 402 16.08 -24.61 -29.78
CA ILE A 402 15.62 -25.97 -30.09
C ILE A 402 14.48 -25.88 -31.10
N ARG A 403 14.73 -26.31 -32.34
CA ARG A 403 13.70 -26.41 -33.39
C ARG A 403 12.87 -27.67 -33.19
N ASN A 404 11.56 -27.60 -33.46
CA ASN A 404 10.60 -28.68 -33.19
C ASN A 404 10.70 -29.18 -31.74
N GLY A 405 10.96 -28.25 -30.83
CA GLY A 405 11.14 -28.50 -29.41
C GLY A 405 9.81 -28.58 -28.66
N SER A 406 9.91 -29.14 -27.47
CA SER A 406 8.84 -29.29 -26.51
C SER A 406 9.32 -28.86 -25.12
N VAL A 407 8.40 -28.33 -24.32
CA VAL A 407 8.59 -27.97 -22.91
C VAL A 407 7.51 -28.70 -22.10
N LEU A 408 7.94 -29.57 -21.20
CA LEU A 408 7.08 -30.25 -20.24
C LEU A 408 7.08 -29.48 -18.93
N ILE A 409 5.90 -29.14 -18.43
CA ILE A 409 5.68 -28.40 -17.20
C ILE A 409 4.95 -29.30 -16.21
N ARG A 410 5.41 -29.36 -14.97
CA ARG A 410 4.75 -30.07 -13.87
C ARG A 410 4.74 -29.19 -12.62
N ASN A 411 3.59 -29.06 -11.98
CA ASN A 411 3.44 -28.29 -10.73
C ASN A 411 4.05 -26.88 -10.83
N GLY A 412 3.83 -26.20 -11.95
CA GLY A 412 4.33 -24.86 -12.24
C GLY A 412 5.84 -24.74 -12.48
N LYS A 413 6.57 -25.84 -12.63
CA LYS A 413 8.00 -25.89 -12.94
C LYS A 413 8.26 -26.52 -14.29
N ILE A 414 9.34 -26.10 -14.96
CA ILE A 414 9.83 -26.76 -16.16
C ILE A 414 10.44 -28.11 -15.75
N ALA A 415 9.80 -29.21 -16.15
CA ALA A 415 10.21 -30.58 -15.83
C ALA A 415 11.17 -31.16 -16.88
N ALA A 416 10.98 -30.83 -18.16
CA ALA A 416 11.86 -31.26 -19.24
C ALA A 416 11.78 -30.29 -20.43
N VAL A 417 12.89 -30.20 -21.17
CA VAL A 417 13.03 -29.39 -22.39
C VAL A 417 13.82 -30.22 -23.40
N GLY A 418 13.32 -30.36 -24.62
CA GLY A 418 13.97 -31.18 -25.64
C GLY A 418 13.07 -31.43 -26.85
N THR A 419 13.39 -32.43 -27.66
CA THR A 419 12.52 -32.90 -28.74
C THR A 419 11.78 -34.17 -28.29
N ASN A 420 10.59 -34.42 -28.87
CA ASN A 420 9.83 -35.67 -28.64
C ASN A 420 9.49 -35.99 -27.17
N LEU A 421 9.20 -34.97 -26.36
CA LEU A 421 8.74 -35.18 -24.98
C LEU A 421 7.32 -35.77 -24.96
N SER A 422 7.08 -36.72 -24.05
CA SER A 422 5.77 -37.27 -23.74
C SER A 422 5.22 -36.68 -22.45
N ALA A 423 3.89 -36.64 -22.32
CA ALA A 423 3.18 -36.25 -21.11
C ALA A 423 2.15 -37.31 -20.74
N SER A 424 1.61 -37.24 -19.52
CA SER A 424 0.54 -38.13 -19.10
C SER A 424 -0.74 -37.91 -19.96
N PRO A 425 -1.66 -38.89 -20.01
CA PRO A 425 -2.89 -38.78 -20.79
C PRO A 425 -3.75 -37.56 -20.43
N ASP A 426 -3.71 -37.12 -19.16
CA ASP A 426 -4.52 -36.00 -18.65
C ASP A 426 -3.81 -34.65 -18.78
N ALA A 427 -2.58 -34.61 -19.32
CA ALA A 427 -1.82 -33.39 -19.47
C ALA A 427 -2.49 -32.43 -20.46
N LYS A 428 -2.47 -31.13 -20.12
CA LYS A 428 -2.89 -30.10 -21.08
C LYS A 428 -1.84 -30.00 -22.18
N VAL A 429 -2.21 -30.38 -23.41
CA VAL A 429 -1.32 -30.24 -24.57
C VAL A 429 -1.57 -28.92 -25.29
N ILE A 430 -0.50 -28.16 -25.52
CA ILE A 430 -0.50 -26.93 -26.31
C ILE A 430 0.34 -27.20 -27.57
N ASP A 431 -0.30 -27.17 -28.74
CA ASP A 431 0.40 -27.27 -30.01
C ASP A 431 0.93 -25.90 -30.42
N ALA A 432 2.24 -25.75 -30.38
CA ALA A 432 2.95 -24.54 -30.73
C ALA A 432 3.65 -24.66 -32.10
N SER A 433 3.12 -25.49 -32.99
CA SER A 433 3.58 -25.61 -34.38
C SER A 433 3.66 -24.25 -35.08
N GLY A 434 4.84 -23.92 -35.62
CA GLY A 434 5.10 -22.63 -36.27
C GLY A 434 5.28 -21.44 -35.32
N LYS A 435 5.16 -21.65 -34.01
CA LYS A 435 5.27 -20.60 -32.97
C LYS A 435 6.64 -20.60 -32.32
N PHE A 436 6.97 -19.50 -31.66
CA PHE A 436 8.18 -19.34 -30.86
C PHE A 436 7.83 -19.36 -29.38
N VAL A 437 8.63 -20.08 -28.57
CA VAL A 437 8.45 -20.20 -27.13
C VAL A 437 9.70 -19.64 -26.45
N MET A 438 9.50 -18.65 -25.59
CA MET A 438 10.56 -17.91 -24.89
C MET A 438 10.23 -17.86 -23.38
N PRO A 439 11.22 -17.70 -22.48
CA PRO A 439 10.94 -17.27 -21.12
C PRO A 439 10.06 -16.03 -21.12
N GLY A 440 9.19 -15.91 -20.12
CA GLY A 440 8.44 -14.68 -19.88
C GLY A 440 9.37 -13.47 -19.77
N ILE A 441 8.95 -12.34 -20.34
CA ILE A 441 9.69 -11.08 -20.28
C ILE A 441 9.70 -10.56 -18.84
N ILE A 442 10.83 -9.96 -18.43
CA ILE A 442 11.04 -9.35 -17.12
C ILE A 442 11.34 -7.88 -17.30
N ASP A 443 10.46 -7.02 -16.79
CA ASP A 443 10.65 -5.57 -16.79
C ASP A 443 11.42 -5.12 -15.55
N ALA A 444 12.68 -4.73 -15.71
CA ALA A 444 13.53 -4.31 -14.59
C ALA A 444 13.19 -2.91 -14.04
N HIS A 445 12.35 -2.12 -14.72
CA HIS A 445 11.94 -0.80 -14.27
C HIS A 445 10.48 -0.48 -14.59
N SER A 446 9.61 -0.59 -13.58
CA SER A 446 8.21 -0.25 -13.72
C SER A 446 7.67 0.58 -12.55
N HIS A 447 6.62 1.35 -12.84
CA HIS A 447 5.81 2.08 -11.87
C HIS A 447 4.36 1.57 -11.83
N MET A 448 4.08 0.45 -12.49
CA MET A 448 2.75 -0.17 -12.51
C MET A 448 2.31 -0.63 -11.11
N ALA A 449 1.00 -0.77 -10.93
CA ALA A 449 0.35 -1.30 -9.73
C ALA A 449 0.53 -0.48 -8.45
N ILE A 450 1.13 0.71 -8.49
CA ILE A 450 1.35 1.55 -7.31
C ILE A 450 0.10 2.39 -7.00
N GLU A 451 -0.46 2.22 -5.81
CA GLU A 451 -1.55 3.07 -5.32
C GLU A 451 -1.07 4.47 -4.91
N GLY A 452 -1.73 5.50 -5.45
CA GLY A 452 -1.48 6.88 -5.05
C GLY A 452 -0.15 7.47 -5.53
N GLY A 453 0.56 6.78 -6.43
CA GLY A 453 1.80 7.24 -7.06
C GLY A 453 3.08 6.76 -6.38
N GLY A 454 4.16 6.60 -7.16
CA GLY A 454 5.42 6.00 -6.72
C GLY A 454 6.45 6.92 -6.06
N ASN A 455 6.07 8.09 -5.55
CA ASN A 455 7.04 9.03 -4.94
C ASN A 455 6.52 9.68 -3.65
N GLU A 456 7.24 9.51 -2.54
CA GLU A 456 7.01 10.27 -1.30
C GLU A 456 7.81 11.59 -1.36
N SER A 457 7.39 12.50 -2.24
CA SER A 457 8.17 13.68 -2.62
C SER A 457 8.36 14.75 -1.52
N THR A 458 7.73 14.57 -0.35
CA THR A 458 7.85 15.53 0.77
C THR A 458 9.18 15.48 1.52
N SER A 459 9.98 14.42 1.33
CA SER A 459 11.33 14.30 1.89
C SER A 459 12.31 13.77 0.84
N PRO A 460 13.54 14.30 0.69
CA PRO A 460 14.54 13.73 -0.24
C PRO A 460 14.98 12.31 0.09
N VAL A 461 14.80 11.86 1.35
CA VAL A 461 15.36 10.63 1.90
C VAL A 461 14.27 9.82 2.59
N THR A 462 13.74 8.81 1.90
CA THR A 462 12.64 7.96 2.36
C THR A 462 12.91 6.45 2.28
N PRO A 463 14.12 5.96 2.66
CA PRO A 463 14.48 4.55 2.51
C PRO A 463 13.54 3.58 3.25
N ASN A 464 12.83 4.06 4.27
CA ASN A 464 11.89 3.31 5.07
C ASN A 464 10.52 3.04 4.40
N VAL A 465 10.17 3.74 3.31
CA VAL A 465 8.90 3.48 2.61
C VAL A 465 9.05 2.29 1.66
N ARG A 466 7.98 1.51 1.46
CA ARG A 466 8.04 0.26 0.69
C ARG A 466 6.99 0.27 -0.41
N ILE A 467 7.39 -0.01 -1.66
CA ILE A 467 6.43 -0.24 -2.74
C ILE A 467 5.49 -1.41 -2.43
N ALA A 468 5.99 -2.44 -1.74
CA ALA A 468 5.19 -3.60 -1.36
C ALA A 468 3.94 -3.24 -0.52
N ASP A 469 3.94 -2.09 0.16
CA ASP A 469 2.80 -1.63 0.94
C ASP A 469 1.64 -1.10 0.09
N VAL A 470 1.89 -0.79 -1.18
CA VAL A 470 0.97 -0.05 -2.05
C VAL A 470 0.75 -0.72 -3.41
N ILE A 471 1.08 -2.01 -3.53
CA ILE A 471 0.75 -2.81 -4.72
C ILE A 471 -0.77 -3.06 -4.78
N ARG A 472 -1.33 -2.89 -5.98
CA ARG A 472 -2.75 -3.13 -6.30
C ARG A 472 -2.93 -4.38 -7.15
N ASP A 473 -3.98 -5.14 -6.87
CA ASP A 473 -4.38 -6.33 -7.63
C ASP A 473 -5.39 -6.06 -8.76
N ASP A 474 -5.84 -4.82 -8.90
CA ASP A 474 -6.84 -4.39 -9.87
C ASP A 474 -6.29 -3.45 -10.97
N ASP A 475 -4.97 -3.31 -11.05
CA ASP A 475 -4.31 -2.49 -12.06
C ASP A 475 -4.29 -3.16 -13.44
N ILE A 476 -5.07 -2.62 -14.38
CA ILE A 476 -5.19 -3.14 -15.74
C ILE A 476 -3.86 -3.18 -16.52
N THR A 477 -2.87 -2.39 -16.14
CA THR A 477 -1.53 -2.40 -16.76
C THR A 477 -0.85 -3.77 -16.59
N ILE A 478 -1.17 -4.51 -15.53
CA ILE A 478 -0.72 -5.89 -15.31
C ILE A 478 -1.23 -6.79 -16.46
N TYR A 479 -2.52 -6.72 -16.78
CA TYR A 479 -3.09 -7.50 -17.89
C TYR A 479 -2.55 -7.06 -19.25
N ARG A 480 -2.31 -5.75 -19.44
CA ARG A 480 -1.69 -5.24 -20.67
C ARG A 480 -0.25 -5.75 -20.83
N ALA A 481 0.53 -5.79 -19.76
CA ALA A 481 1.89 -6.32 -19.74
C ALA A 481 1.89 -7.83 -20.08
N LEU A 482 0.97 -8.61 -19.49
CA LEU A 482 0.75 -10.01 -19.84
C LEU A 482 0.46 -10.21 -21.33
N ALA A 483 -0.35 -9.34 -21.93
CA ALA A 483 -0.64 -9.37 -23.37
C ALA A 483 0.59 -9.08 -24.26
N GLY A 484 1.68 -8.59 -23.67
CA GLY A 484 2.98 -8.39 -24.31
C GLY A 484 4.01 -9.46 -24.00
N GLY A 485 3.66 -10.52 -23.26
CA GLY A 485 4.58 -11.58 -22.86
C GLY A 485 5.37 -11.28 -21.58
N THR A 486 5.10 -10.15 -20.92
CA THR A 486 5.73 -9.77 -19.66
C THR A 486 5.08 -10.52 -18.51
N THR A 487 5.91 -11.16 -17.69
CA THR A 487 5.48 -12.02 -16.58
C THR A 487 5.92 -11.49 -15.22
N ILE A 488 6.98 -10.67 -15.20
CA ILE A 488 7.57 -10.14 -13.97
C ILE A 488 7.89 -8.66 -14.16
N ALA A 489 7.67 -7.87 -13.12
CA ALA A 489 8.11 -6.49 -13.05
C ALA A 489 8.83 -6.22 -11.71
N ASN A 490 9.95 -5.50 -11.78
CA ASN A 490 10.47 -4.78 -10.62
C ASN A 490 9.72 -3.46 -10.53
N VAL A 491 8.79 -3.37 -9.58
CA VAL A 491 8.03 -2.15 -9.30
C VAL A 491 8.81 -1.35 -8.26
N LEU A 492 9.10 -0.10 -8.57
CA LEU A 492 9.98 0.72 -7.76
C LEU A 492 9.47 2.16 -7.66
N HIS A 493 10.07 2.92 -6.75
CA HIS A 493 9.83 4.34 -6.65
C HIS A 493 10.19 5.06 -7.94
N GLY A 494 9.58 6.21 -8.19
CA GLY A 494 9.99 7.12 -9.25
C GLY A 494 11.37 7.75 -8.99
N SER A 495 11.59 8.95 -9.51
CA SER A 495 12.87 9.65 -9.40
C SER A 495 12.79 10.98 -8.64
N ALA A 496 11.77 11.14 -7.79
CA ALA A 496 11.57 12.40 -7.08
C ALA A 496 12.50 12.58 -5.86
N ASN A 497 12.91 11.47 -5.26
CA ASN A 497 13.72 11.41 -4.05
C ASN A 497 15.17 11.10 -4.41
N VAL A 498 16.14 11.63 -3.68
CA VAL A 498 17.54 11.22 -3.85
C VAL A 498 17.70 9.77 -3.43
N ILE A 499 17.14 9.44 -2.27
CA ILE A 499 16.94 8.07 -1.81
C ILE A 499 15.43 7.92 -1.66
N GLY A 500 14.81 7.18 -2.58
CA GLY A 500 13.41 6.78 -2.47
C GLY A 500 13.27 5.69 -1.41
N GLY A 501 12.38 4.72 -1.65
CA GLY A 501 12.23 3.56 -0.77
C GLY A 501 12.53 2.24 -1.46
N THR A 502 12.15 1.16 -0.79
CA THR A 502 12.41 -0.21 -1.26
C THR A 502 11.45 -0.64 -2.38
N ASN A 503 11.98 -1.38 -3.34
CA ASN A 503 11.27 -1.90 -4.52
C ASN A 503 10.48 -3.18 -4.17
N ALA A 504 9.60 -3.61 -5.06
CA ALA A 504 8.91 -4.90 -5.00
C ALA A 504 9.00 -5.61 -6.36
N VAL A 505 9.59 -6.81 -6.38
CA VAL A 505 9.57 -7.67 -7.56
C VAL A 505 8.31 -8.53 -7.52
N ILE A 506 7.49 -8.42 -8.55
CA ILE A 506 6.19 -9.08 -8.63
C ILE A 506 6.06 -9.95 -9.88
N LYS A 507 5.40 -11.10 -9.73
CA LYS A 507 4.80 -11.85 -10.84
C LYS A 507 3.43 -11.26 -11.16
N LEU A 508 3.15 -11.06 -12.45
CA LEU A 508 1.98 -10.36 -12.95
C LEU A 508 0.72 -11.24 -12.95
N LYS A 509 0.34 -11.79 -11.78
CA LYS A 509 -0.75 -12.75 -11.62
C LYS A 509 -2.13 -12.07 -11.62
N TRP A 510 -2.49 -11.40 -12.71
CA TRP A 510 -3.77 -10.72 -12.88
C TRP A 510 -4.97 -11.54 -12.37
N GLY A 511 -5.89 -10.91 -11.66
CA GLY A 511 -7.06 -11.58 -11.09
C GLY A 511 -6.81 -12.37 -9.80
N ARG A 512 -5.57 -12.44 -9.32
CA ARG A 512 -5.21 -12.96 -7.99
C ARG A 512 -5.07 -11.82 -6.97
N PRO A 513 -5.21 -12.09 -5.66
CA PRO A 513 -4.90 -11.13 -4.61
C PRO A 513 -3.45 -10.63 -4.72
N ALA A 514 -3.19 -9.36 -4.38
CA ALA A 514 -1.86 -8.73 -4.51
C ALA A 514 -0.77 -9.49 -3.73
N GLU A 515 -1.13 -10.19 -2.67
CA GLU A 515 -0.22 -11.01 -1.86
C GLU A 515 0.40 -12.16 -2.68
N ASP A 516 -0.32 -12.70 -3.67
CA ASP A 516 0.16 -13.76 -4.56
C ASP A 516 1.18 -13.23 -5.58
N PHE A 517 1.32 -11.90 -5.73
CA PHE A 517 2.18 -11.30 -6.74
C PHE A 517 3.64 -11.30 -6.29
N PHE A 518 3.93 -11.19 -5.00
CA PHE A 518 5.29 -11.01 -4.51
C PHE A 518 6.20 -12.21 -4.83
N PHE A 519 7.33 -11.95 -5.50
CA PHE A 519 8.24 -13.01 -5.94
C PHE A 519 9.05 -13.63 -4.81
N GLY A 520 9.33 -12.86 -3.75
CA GLY A 520 10.32 -13.18 -2.72
C GLY A 520 11.76 -12.92 -3.19
N ALA A 521 11.98 -11.88 -3.99
CA ALA A 521 13.31 -11.48 -4.49
C ALA A 521 14.16 -10.80 -3.39
N PRO A 522 15.49 -10.72 -3.54
CA PRO A 522 16.32 -9.84 -2.74
C PRO A 522 15.76 -8.41 -2.73
N LEU A 523 15.84 -7.75 -1.57
CA LEU A 523 15.30 -6.41 -1.43
C LEU A 523 16.11 -5.41 -2.27
N GLY A 524 15.43 -4.62 -3.10
CA GLY A 524 16.04 -3.51 -3.84
C GLY A 524 15.66 -2.16 -3.24
N ILE A 525 16.47 -1.13 -3.50
CA ILE A 525 16.16 0.27 -3.15
C ILE A 525 16.41 1.20 -4.34
N LYS A 526 15.55 2.20 -4.51
CA LYS A 526 15.65 3.18 -5.60
C LYS A 526 16.38 4.44 -5.14
N PHE A 527 17.48 4.78 -5.82
CA PHE A 527 18.10 6.11 -5.76
C PHE A 527 17.78 6.89 -7.03
N ALA A 528 17.85 8.22 -6.98
CA ALA A 528 17.80 9.04 -8.17
C ALA A 528 18.79 10.19 -8.13
N LEU A 529 19.34 10.48 -9.32
CA LEU A 529 20.29 11.54 -9.58
C LEU A 529 19.67 12.59 -10.53
N GLY A 530 20.45 13.62 -10.85
CA GLY A 530 20.14 14.53 -11.95
C GLY A 530 19.04 15.55 -11.68
N GLU A 531 18.24 15.84 -12.70
CA GLU A 531 17.25 16.92 -12.69
C GLU A 531 16.06 16.63 -11.81
N ASN A 532 15.64 15.37 -11.71
CA ASN A 532 14.38 15.03 -11.04
C ASN A 532 14.44 15.29 -9.52
N PRO A 533 15.42 14.78 -8.76
CA PRO A 533 15.49 15.01 -7.32
C PRO A 533 15.63 16.48 -6.96
N LYS A 534 16.34 17.27 -7.79
CA LYS A 534 16.56 18.71 -7.55
C LYS A 534 15.39 19.61 -7.98
N ARG A 535 14.47 19.11 -8.82
CA ARG A 535 13.26 19.82 -9.28
C ARG A 535 11.98 19.35 -8.61
N SER A 536 12.03 18.24 -7.88
CA SER A 536 10.84 17.64 -7.30
C SER A 536 10.18 18.61 -6.32
N ASN A 537 8.89 18.89 -6.59
CA ASN A 537 8.03 19.99 -6.10
C ASN A 537 7.89 21.21 -7.05
N GLY A 538 7.67 20.95 -8.35
CA GLY A 538 7.63 21.93 -9.45
C GLY A 538 6.59 23.07 -9.41
N ASN A 539 5.88 23.29 -8.30
CA ASN A 539 4.92 24.40 -8.11
C ASN A 539 5.35 25.40 -7.01
N GLN A 540 6.59 25.37 -6.54
CA GLN A 540 7.04 26.25 -5.46
C GLN A 540 7.73 27.52 -5.99
N LEU A 541 7.27 28.68 -5.49
CA LEU A 541 8.00 29.95 -5.54
C LEU A 541 9.43 29.75 -5.01
N LEU A 542 10.39 30.55 -5.49
CA LEU A 542 11.83 30.42 -5.17
C LEU A 542 12.16 30.23 -3.68
N ASN A 543 11.31 30.74 -2.78
CA ASN A 543 11.54 30.78 -1.34
C ASN A 543 11.06 29.53 -0.57
N ASN A 544 10.51 28.50 -1.24
CA ASN A 544 9.99 27.29 -0.58
C ASN A 544 10.53 25.99 -1.18
N ARG A 545 11.67 26.01 -1.88
CA ARG A 545 12.23 24.80 -2.52
C ARG A 545 12.78 23.83 -1.48
N ARG A 546 12.35 22.57 -1.57
CA ARG A 546 12.92 21.44 -0.80
C ARG A 546 14.39 21.23 -1.17
N PHE A 547 15.25 20.95 -0.20
CA PHE A 547 16.61 20.47 -0.45
C PHE A 547 16.59 19.04 -1.04
N PRO A 548 17.46 18.67 -1.99
CA PRO A 548 18.47 19.51 -2.65
C PRO A 548 17.92 20.29 -3.86
N ALA A 549 18.58 21.40 -4.23
CA ALA A 549 18.24 22.21 -5.41
C ALA A 549 19.32 22.16 -6.52
N THR A 550 20.40 21.41 -6.33
CA THR A 550 21.55 21.29 -7.24
C THR A 550 22.03 19.84 -7.33
N ARG A 551 22.81 19.49 -8.36
CA ARG A 551 23.45 18.16 -8.46
C ARG A 551 24.44 17.91 -7.32
N MET A 552 25.17 18.95 -6.90
CA MET A 552 26.05 18.89 -5.71
C MET A 552 25.26 18.55 -4.45
N GLY A 553 24.08 19.15 -4.26
CA GLY A 553 23.21 18.82 -3.13
C GLY A 553 22.67 17.40 -3.18
N VAL A 554 22.46 16.82 -4.37
CA VAL A 554 22.08 15.41 -4.51
C VAL A 554 23.21 14.48 -4.05
N GLU A 555 24.43 14.76 -4.48
CA GLU A 555 25.62 14.01 -4.05
C GLU A 555 25.84 14.14 -2.54
N GLU A 556 25.73 15.36 -1.99
CA GLU A 556 25.84 15.61 -0.55
C GLU A 556 24.74 14.88 0.23
N THR A 557 23.51 14.84 -0.30
CA THR A 557 22.41 14.08 0.32
C THR A 557 22.75 12.60 0.45
N LEU A 558 23.38 12.00 -0.57
CA LEU A 558 23.83 10.61 -0.50
C LEU A 558 24.93 10.44 0.54
N ARG A 559 25.97 11.30 0.53
CA ARG A 559 27.08 11.23 1.50
C ARG A 559 26.59 11.36 2.94
N GLU A 560 25.82 12.40 3.23
CA GLU A 560 25.27 12.67 4.58
C GLU A 560 24.41 11.49 5.06
N SER A 561 23.58 10.92 4.18
CA SER A 561 22.77 9.74 4.52
C SER A 561 23.61 8.53 4.94
N PHE A 562 24.73 8.26 4.26
CA PHE A 562 25.58 7.13 4.60
C PHE A 562 26.57 7.41 5.75
N ILE A 563 26.90 8.68 6.01
CA ILE A 563 27.58 9.08 7.26
C ILE A 563 26.68 8.74 8.46
N GLU A 564 25.41 9.16 8.42
CA GLU A 564 24.45 8.85 9.50
C GLU A 564 24.21 7.34 9.63
N ALA A 565 24.18 6.60 8.52
CA ALA A 565 24.08 5.14 8.57
C ALA A 565 25.30 4.49 9.25
N ARG A 566 26.52 4.99 9.02
CA ARG A 566 27.72 4.52 9.73
C ARG A 566 27.68 4.87 11.21
N HIS A 567 27.21 6.07 11.57
CA HIS A 567 27.02 6.44 12.98
C HIS A 567 26.02 5.50 13.66
N TYR A 568 24.90 5.22 13.01
CA TYR A 568 23.90 4.27 13.49
C TYR A 568 24.48 2.85 13.68
N MET A 569 25.24 2.35 12.70
CA MET A 569 25.92 1.05 12.82
C MET A 569 26.84 1.03 14.04
N LYS A 570 27.66 2.08 14.23
CA LYS A 570 28.57 2.19 15.37
C LYS A 570 27.82 2.24 16.70
N GLU A 571 26.72 2.99 16.80
CA GLU A 571 25.91 3.08 18.02
C GLU A 571 25.38 1.71 18.45
N TRP A 572 24.90 0.91 17.49
CA TRP A 572 24.45 -0.46 17.74
C TRP A 572 25.59 -1.42 18.08
N ASP A 573 26.74 -1.31 17.42
CA ASP A 573 27.92 -2.12 17.71
C ASP A 573 28.45 -1.85 19.14
N ASP A 574 28.53 -0.57 19.52
CA ASP A 574 28.92 -0.14 20.87
C ASP A 574 27.92 -0.66 21.92
N TYR A 575 26.61 -0.58 21.63
CA TYR A 575 25.57 -1.13 22.49
C TYR A 575 25.70 -2.65 22.67
N GLU A 576 25.85 -3.42 21.59
CA GLU A 576 25.98 -4.88 21.69
C GLU A 576 27.27 -5.29 22.42
N ALA A 577 28.35 -4.51 22.29
CA ALA A 577 29.57 -4.71 23.09
C ALA A 577 29.35 -4.38 24.57
N ALA A 578 28.64 -3.30 24.89
CA ALA A 578 28.35 -2.88 26.27
C ALA A 578 27.36 -3.82 26.97
N LYS A 579 26.31 -4.25 26.28
CA LYS A 579 25.30 -5.21 26.76
C LYS A 579 25.89 -6.55 27.20
N ARG A 580 26.99 -6.99 26.57
CA ARG A 580 27.74 -8.19 26.99
C ARG A 580 28.42 -8.04 28.36
N ARG A 581 28.63 -6.80 28.82
CA ARG A 581 29.28 -6.47 30.09
C ARG A 581 28.28 -6.09 31.18
N ASP A 582 27.20 -5.42 30.79
CA ASP A 582 26.13 -4.98 31.68
C ASP A 582 24.78 -5.09 30.99
N GLU A 583 23.90 -5.92 31.54
CA GLU A 583 22.54 -6.12 31.03
C GLU A 583 21.64 -4.88 31.18
N ASN A 584 22.04 -3.91 32.01
CA ASN A 584 21.28 -2.69 32.27
C ASN A 584 21.50 -1.58 31.23
N VAL A 585 22.42 -1.76 30.27
CA VAL A 585 22.66 -0.76 29.20
C VAL A 585 21.40 -0.60 28.35
N LEU A 586 20.95 0.64 28.16
CA LEU A 586 19.77 0.92 27.34
C LEU A 586 20.05 0.68 25.85
N PRO A 587 19.12 0.04 25.11
CA PRO A 587 19.25 -0.09 23.67
C PRO A 587 19.13 1.28 22.97
N PRO A 588 19.92 1.53 21.90
CA PRO A 588 19.67 2.61 20.96
C PRO A 588 18.25 2.58 20.41
N ARG A 589 17.73 3.75 20.03
CA ARG A 589 16.45 3.82 19.30
C ARG A 589 16.64 3.17 17.93
N ARG A 590 15.75 2.26 17.56
CA ARG A 590 15.73 1.68 16.22
C ARG A 590 15.09 2.68 15.26
N ASP A 591 15.83 3.10 14.23
CA ASP A 591 15.34 4.02 13.20
C ASP A 591 15.31 3.31 11.84
N PHE A 592 14.12 3.13 11.26
CA PHE A 592 13.96 2.36 10.03
C PHE A 592 14.57 3.03 8.81
N LYS A 593 14.78 4.35 8.82
CA LYS A 593 15.51 4.99 7.72
C LYS A 593 16.98 4.64 7.81
N LEU A 594 17.60 4.85 8.97
CA LEU A 594 19.01 4.56 9.18
C LEU A 594 19.32 3.06 9.11
N GLU A 595 18.42 2.21 9.59
CA GLU A 595 18.58 0.76 9.50
C GLU A 595 18.57 0.27 8.04
N THR A 596 17.66 0.80 7.22
CA THR A 596 17.63 0.48 5.78
C THR A 596 18.91 0.95 5.09
N LEU A 597 19.40 2.16 5.39
CA LEU A 597 20.65 2.67 4.83
C LEU A 597 21.86 1.85 5.30
N ALA A 598 21.89 1.44 6.57
CA ALA A 598 22.91 0.56 7.10
C ALA A 598 22.87 -0.82 6.42
N ASP A 599 21.70 -1.33 6.07
CA ASP A 599 21.56 -2.59 5.33
C ASP A 599 22.01 -2.47 3.86
N VAL A 600 22.00 -1.28 3.27
CA VAL A 600 22.73 -1.00 2.01
C VAL A 600 24.24 -1.13 2.22
N LEU A 601 24.79 -0.50 3.27
CA LEU A 601 26.24 -0.60 3.59
C LEU A 601 26.68 -2.04 3.91
N ARG A 602 25.78 -2.86 4.47
CA ARG A 602 26.01 -4.29 4.73
C ARG A 602 25.84 -5.18 3.48
N GLY A 603 25.47 -4.61 2.33
CA GLY A 603 25.23 -5.35 1.09
C GLY A 603 23.98 -6.23 1.10
N LYS A 604 23.03 -6.01 2.01
CA LYS A 604 21.77 -6.77 2.09
C LYS A 604 20.70 -6.26 1.13
N ILE A 605 20.84 -5.03 0.65
CA ILE A 605 19.88 -4.36 -0.21
C ILE A 605 20.55 -3.98 -1.53
N LEU A 606 19.94 -4.36 -2.65
CA LEU A 606 20.42 -4.08 -4.00
C LEU A 606 20.10 -2.63 -4.39
N VAL A 607 21.11 -1.83 -4.73
CA VAL A 607 20.90 -0.43 -5.13
C VAL A 607 20.57 -0.34 -6.62
N HIS A 608 19.40 0.23 -6.92
CA HIS A 608 18.95 0.59 -8.27
C HIS A 608 18.93 2.11 -8.40
N ALA A 609 19.72 2.67 -9.31
CA ALA A 609 19.91 4.13 -9.32
C ALA A 609 19.51 4.76 -10.66
N HIS A 610 18.51 5.63 -10.63
CA HIS A 610 18.13 6.49 -11.75
C HIS A 610 19.23 7.51 -12.05
N CYS A 611 19.71 7.51 -13.29
CA CYS A 611 20.71 8.43 -13.79
C CYS A 611 20.60 8.56 -15.30
N TYR A 612 21.01 9.71 -15.83
CA TYR A 612 21.01 10.00 -17.25
C TYR A 612 22.41 10.34 -17.78
N VAL A 613 23.11 11.28 -17.14
CA VAL A 613 24.36 11.84 -17.70
C VAL A 613 25.63 11.24 -17.07
N ALA A 614 26.74 11.29 -17.82
CA ALA A 614 28.02 10.72 -17.40
C ALA A 614 28.55 11.28 -16.06
N PRO A 615 28.55 12.61 -15.81
CA PRO A 615 29.10 13.15 -14.57
C PRO A 615 28.39 12.66 -13.30
N GLU A 616 27.06 12.46 -13.34
CA GLU A 616 26.31 11.96 -12.18
C GLU A 616 26.47 10.46 -11.99
N ILE A 617 26.62 9.70 -13.08
CA ILE A 617 27.00 8.27 -12.99
C ILE A 617 28.32 8.15 -12.24
N ILE A 618 29.36 8.87 -12.67
CA ILE A 618 30.68 8.85 -12.01
C ILE A 618 30.59 9.31 -10.54
N ALA A 619 29.84 10.39 -10.27
CA ALA A 619 29.67 10.86 -8.89
C ALA A 619 29.06 9.79 -7.97
N LEU A 620 28.02 9.10 -8.43
CA LEU A 620 27.41 8.01 -7.66
C LEU A 620 28.35 6.82 -7.48
N LEU A 621 29.10 6.43 -8.52
CA LEU A 621 30.08 5.35 -8.42
C LEU A 621 31.16 5.70 -7.36
N ASN A 622 31.65 6.93 -7.36
CA ASN A 622 32.62 7.40 -6.37
C ASN A 622 32.06 7.38 -4.95
N VAL A 623 30.80 7.80 -4.74
CA VAL A 623 30.14 7.71 -3.42
C VAL A 623 29.97 6.25 -3.00
N ALA A 624 29.62 5.35 -3.94
CA ALA A 624 29.51 3.93 -3.65
C ALA A 624 30.86 3.34 -3.18
N ASP A 625 31.95 3.69 -3.85
CA ASP A 625 33.31 3.27 -3.48
C ASP A 625 33.79 3.89 -2.16
N GLU A 626 33.51 5.18 -1.93
CA GLU A 626 33.82 5.90 -0.68
C GLU A 626 33.18 5.22 0.55
N PHE A 627 31.92 4.82 0.41
CA PHE A 627 31.16 4.21 1.50
C PHE A 627 31.25 2.68 1.55
N GLY A 628 31.74 2.04 0.49
CA GLY A 628 31.98 0.60 0.40
C GLY A 628 30.73 -0.22 0.06
N PHE A 629 29.75 0.36 -0.65
CA PHE A 629 28.56 -0.37 -1.14
C PHE A 629 28.59 -0.51 -2.66
N LYS A 630 27.75 -1.42 -3.20
CA LYS A 630 27.70 -1.69 -4.64
C LYS A 630 26.40 -1.21 -5.27
N ILE A 631 26.54 -0.63 -6.46
CA ILE A 631 25.40 -0.34 -7.33
C ILE A 631 25.08 -1.61 -8.11
N LYS A 632 23.89 -2.17 -7.90
CA LYS A 632 23.49 -3.38 -8.61
C LYS A 632 23.12 -3.05 -10.06
N THR A 633 22.28 -2.03 -10.24
CA THR A 633 21.82 -1.63 -11.58
C THR A 633 21.61 -0.13 -11.69
N LEU A 634 22.35 0.51 -12.59
CA LEU A 634 22.06 1.87 -13.05
C LEU A 634 20.82 1.84 -13.96
N GLN A 635 19.93 2.82 -13.82
CA GLN A 635 18.63 2.88 -14.49
C GLN A 635 18.57 4.09 -15.43
N HIS A 636 17.98 3.88 -16.60
CA HIS A 636 17.98 4.74 -17.80
C HIS A 636 19.36 4.90 -18.44
N VAL A 637 20.34 5.41 -17.70
CA VAL A 637 21.78 5.40 -18.05
C VAL A 637 22.05 5.90 -19.47
N LEU A 638 21.39 6.99 -19.88
CA LEU A 638 21.36 7.41 -21.29
C LEU A 638 22.74 7.80 -21.86
N GLU A 639 23.67 8.26 -21.02
CA GLU A 639 25.07 8.50 -21.36
C GLU A 639 26.02 7.40 -20.85
N GLY A 640 25.50 6.21 -20.51
CA GLY A 640 26.30 5.10 -20.02
C GLY A 640 27.43 4.71 -20.97
N TYR A 641 27.21 4.81 -22.28
CA TYR A 641 28.23 4.60 -23.31
C TYR A 641 29.47 5.50 -23.16
N LYS A 642 29.34 6.71 -22.58
CA LYS A 642 30.47 7.63 -22.36
C LYS A 642 31.38 7.19 -21.20
N VAL A 643 30.83 6.40 -20.26
CA VAL A 643 31.48 5.98 -19.00
C VAL A 643 31.38 4.48 -18.78
N ALA A 644 31.27 3.71 -19.87
CA ALA A 644 31.05 2.27 -19.81
C ALA A 644 32.24 1.53 -19.16
N ARG A 645 33.47 2.07 -19.30
CA ARG A 645 34.65 1.51 -18.65
C ARG A 645 34.55 1.58 -17.13
N GLU A 646 34.10 2.70 -16.60
CA GLU A 646 33.95 2.95 -15.17
C GLU A 646 32.79 2.12 -14.60
N ILE A 647 31.66 2.03 -15.32
CA ILE A 647 30.54 1.16 -14.95
C ILE A 647 31.00 -0.31 -14.87
N SER A 648 31.72 -0.78 -15.89
CA SER A 648 32.26 -2.15 -15.95
C SER A 648 33.26 -2.42 -14.83
N ALA A 649 34.18 -1.49 -14.56
CA ALA A 649 35.15 -1.59 -13.47
C ALA A 649 34.51 -1.66 -12.07
N HIS A 650 33.39 -0.93 -11.86
CA HIS A 650 32.63 -1.02 -10.60
C HIS A 650 31.91 -2.37 -10.43
N GLY A 651 31.49 -2.97 -11.55
CA GLY A 651 30.66 -4.17 -11.61
C GLY A 651 29.15 -3.88 -11.61
N ALA A 652 28.72 -2.66 -11.95
CA ALA A 652 27.31 -2.32 -12.03
C ALA A 652 26.67 -2.81 -13.35
N GLY A 653 25.43 -3.31 -13.26
CA GLY A 653 24.59 -3.52 -14.44
C GLY A 653 23.97 -2.20 -14.94
N ALA A 654 23.41 -2.22 -16.14
CA ALA A 654 22.68 -1.09 -16.72
C ALA A 654 21.31 -1.53 -17.24
N SER A 655 20.27 -0.77 -16.95
CA SER A 655 18.94 -0.95 -17.49
C SER A 655 18.55 0.33 -18.22
N THR A 656 18.52 0.31 -19.55
CA THR A 656 18.40 1.49 -20.41
C THR A 656 17.14 1.43 -21.27
N PHE A 657 16.80 2.57 -21.87
CA PHE A 657 15.87 2.62 -22.99
C PHE A 657 16.57 2.18 -24.28
N ALA A 658 15.79 1.61 -25.21
CA ALA A 658 16.25 1.36 -26.57
C ALA A 658 16.30 2.65 -27.39
N ASP A 659 15.22 3.45 -27.34
CA ASP A 659 15.09 4.67 -28.16
C ASP A 659 14.34 5.86 -27.52
N PHE A 660 14.16 5.88 -26.19
CA PHE A 660 13.36 6.92 -25.51
C PHE A 660 14.21 8.02 -24.85
N TRP A 661 14.28 9.19 -25.49
CA TRP A 661 15.05 10.36 -25.02
C TRP A 661 14.57 11.70 -25.62
N GLY A 662 15.31 12.80 -25.41
CA GLY A 662 15.03 14.12 -26.00
C GLY A 662 13.95 14.95 -25.28
N TYR A 663 13.39 14.44 -24.19
CA TYR A 663 12.32 15.10 -23.41
C TYR A 663 12.83 16.01 -22.28
N LYS A 664 14.14 15.98 -21.99
CA LYS A 664 14.84 16.79 -20.97
C LYS A 664 16.26 17.09 -21.45
N TRP A 665 16.89 18.10 -20.86
CA TRP A 665 18.29 18.42 -21.12
C TRP A 665 19.22 17.24 -20.84
N GLU A 666 19.06 16.58 -19.68
CA GLU A 666 19.87 15.40 -19.32
C GLU A 666 19.62 14.17 -20.21
N ALA A 667 18.58 14.19 -21.05
CA ALA A 667 18.27 13.14 -22.01
C ALA A 667 18.60 13.55 -23.46
N TRP A 668 19.37 14.62 -23.68
CA TRP A 668 19.61 15.16 -25.01
C TRP A 668 20.63 14.36 -25.83
N ASP A 669 21.75 13.99 -25.20
CA ASP A 669 22.88 13.29 -25.81
C ASP A 669 22.70 11.77 -25.87
N ALA A 670 21.50 11.27 -25.58
CA ALA A 670 21.19 9.86 -25.66
C ALA A 670 21.25 9.36 -27.11
N ILE A 671 21.73 8.13 -27.29
CA ILE A 671 21.85 7.49 -28.60
C ILE A 671 21.27 6.07 -28.58
N PRO A 672 20.73 5.57 -29.70
CA PRO A 672 20.18 4.21 -29.75
C PRO A 672 21.25 3.12 -29.58
N TYR A 673 22.51 3.44 -29.87
CA TYR A 673 23.66 2.54 -29.72
C TYR A 673 24.06 2.29 -28.25
N ASN A 674 23.48 3.02 -27.29
CA ASN A 674 23.91 3.02 -25.89
C ASN A 674 23.94 1.60 -25.29
N ALA A 675 22.86 0.84 -25.47
CA ALA A 675 22.74 -0.52 -24.95
C ALA A 675 23.84 -1.44 -25.49
N ALA A 676 24.07 -1.40 -26.81
CA ALA A 676 25.06 -2.24 -27.48
C ALA A 676 26.50 -1.88 -27.11
N LEU A 677 26.81 -0.58 -27.03
CA LEU A 677 28.14 -0.10 -26.63
C LEU A 677 28.47 -0.45 -25.18
N MET A 678 27.49 -0.38 -24.28
CA MET A 678 27.66 -0.85 -22.90
C MET A 678 27.87 -2.36 -22.84
N ALA A 679 27.06 -3.14 -23.57
CA ALA A 679 27.17 -4.60 -23.61
C ALA A 679 28.55 -5.05 -24.13
N ARG A 680 29.08 -4.39 -25.16
CA ARG A 680 30.44 -4.61 -25.69
C ARG A 680 31.54 -4.47 -24.63
N GLN A 681 31.35 -3.62 -23.62
CA GLN A 681 32.28 -3.43 -22.49
C GLN A 681 32.08 -4.46 -21.37
N GLY A 682 31.27 -5.50 -21.59
CA GLY A 682 30.97 -6.55 -20.62
C GLY A 682 29.94 -6.14 -19.55
N ILE A 683 29.27 -5.01 -19.72
CA ILE A 683 28.21 -4.60 -18.80
C ILE A 683 26.99 -5.50 -19.00
N LEU A 684 26.38 -5.95 -17.89
CA LEU A 684 25.11 -6.66 -17.94
C LEU A 684 23.98 -5.66 -18.24
N VAL A 685 23.57 -5.58 -19.51
CA VAL A 685 22.57 -4.63 -20.00
C VAL A 685 21.17 -5.25 -20.06
N SER A 686 20.16 -4.51 -19.63
CA SER A 686 18.74 -4.82 -19.87
C SER A 686 18.03 -3.64 -20.53
N ILE A 687 16.90 -3.92 -21.18
CA ILE A 687 15.99 -2.90 -21.72
C ILE A 687 14.77 -2.82 -20.81
N ASN A 688 14.37 -1.61 -20.42
CA ASN A 688 13.22 -1.38 -19.55
C ASN A 688 12.14 -0.51 -20.18
N SER A 689 10.95 -0.52 -19.57
CA SER A 689 9.80 0.20 -20.09
C SER A 689 9.69 1.63 -19.57
N ASP A 690 9.85 1.81 -18.25
CA ASP A 690 9.47 3.01 -17.50
C ASP A 690 8.07 3.54 -17.91
N SER A 691 7.16 2.63 -18.26
CA SER A 691 5.88 2.99 -18.88
C SER A 691 4.85 1.87 -18.82
N ASP A 692 3.65 2.26 -18.40
CA ASP A 692 2.44 1.44 -18.35
C ASP A 692 2.02 0.87 -19.72
N GLU A 693 2.49 1.46 -20.82
CA GLU A 693 2.21 1.00 -22.18
C GLU A 693 3.41 0.35 -22.85
N ARG A 694 4.63 0.87 -22.65
CA ARG A 694 5.83 0.27 -23.28
C ARG A 694 6.14 -1.12 -22.72
N THR A 695 5.73 -1.41 -21.48
CA THR A 695 5.95 -2.71 -20.84
C THR A 695 5.39 -3.89 -21.64
N ARG A 696 4.31 -3.69 -22.41
CA ARG A 696 3.74 -4.73 -23.29
C ARG A 696 4.45 -4.87 -24.65
N ARG A 697 5.46 -4.04 -24.90
CA ARG A 697 6.21 -3.95 -26.17
C ARG A 697 7.72 -4.14 -25.97
N LEU A 698 8.17 -4.62 -24.81
CA LEU A 698 9.60 -4.81 -24.53
C LEU A 698 10.31 -5.71 -25.55
N TYR A 699 9.61 -6.65 -26.19
CA TYR A 699 10.17 -7.43 -27.31
C TYR A 699 10.46 -6.57 -28.55
N GLU A 700 9.64 -5.55 -28.84
CA GLU A 700 9.91 -4.56 -29.90
C GLU A 700 11.09 -3.65 -29.51
N GLU A 701 11.19 -3.28 -28.23
CA GLU A 701 12.33 -2.50 -27.71
C GLU A 701 13.65 -3.27 -27.84
N ALA A 702 13.67 -4.57 -27.52
CA ALA A 702 14.81 -5.44 -27.74
C ALA A 702 15.17 -5.52 -29.23
N GLY A 703 14.17 -5.60 -30.11
CA GLY A 703 14.37 -5.56 -31.56
C GLY A 703 15.03 -4.25 -32.03
N ARG A 704 14.67 -3.11 -31.41
CA ARG A 704 15.33 -1.82 -31.69
C ARG A 704 16.77 -1.78 -31.19
N ALA A 705 17.05 -2.31 -30.01
CA ALA A 705 18.42 -2.42 -29.50
C ALA A 705 19.30 -3.27 -30.44
N LEU A 706 18.75 -4.36 -31.01
CA LEU A 706 19.43 -5.16 -32.03
C LEU A 706 19.64 -4.37 -33.32
N HIS A 707 18.62 -3.68 -33.82
CA HIS A 707 18.68 -2.91 -35.05
C HIS A 707 19.81 -1.85 -35.01
N TYR A 708 19.92 -1.13 -33.89
CA TYR A 708 20.95 -0.10 -33.69
C TYR A 708 22.23 -0.64 -33.04
N SER A 709 22.54 -1.92 -33.18
CA SER A 709 23.73 -2.50 -32.57
C SER A 709 24.98 -2.43 -33.44
N ASN A 710 24.85 -2.21 -34.74
CA ASN A 710 25.94 -2.39 -35.71
C ASN A 710 26.66 -3.76 -35.59
N GLY A 711 25.94 -4.80 -35.18
CA GLY A 711 26.50 -6.15 -35.01
C GLY A 711 27.24 -6.39 -33.70
N GLU A 712 27.23 -5.42 -32.77
CA GLU A 712 27.87 -5.55 -31.45
C GLU A 712 27.11 -6.50 -30.50
N ILE A 713 25.83 -6.77 -30.78
CA ILE A 713 25.02 -7.74 -30.05
C ILE A 713 24.31 -8.69 -31.02
N THR A 714 24.08 -9.93 -30.58
CA THR A 714 23.32 -10.94 -31.34
C THR A 714 21.82 -10.86 -31.03
N GLU A 715 21.00 -11.60 -31.80
CA GLU A 715 19.58 -11.80 -31.48
C GLU A 715 19.38 -12.38 -30.07
N ASP A 716 20.21 -13.35 -29.70
CA ASP A 716 20.17 -13.99 -28.38
C ASP A 716 20.52 -12.99 -27.27
N ASP A 717 21.48 -12.09 -27.50
CA ASP A 717 21.82 -11.03 -26.56
C ASP A 717 20.65 -10.05 -26.38
N ALA A 718 20.01 -9.62 -27.47
CA ALA A 718 18.85 -8.74 -27.41
C ALA A 718 17.68 -9.37 -26.64
N LEU A 719 17.41 -10.66 -26.84
CA LEU A 719 16.37 -11.38 -26.08
C LEU A 719 16.76 -11.55 -24.60
N LYS A 720 18.04 -11.79 -24.29
CA LYS A 720 18.54 -11.80 -22.90
C LYS A 720 18.36 -10.45 -22.21
N MET A 721 18.45 -9.33 -22.92
CA MET A 721 18.23 -7.99 -22.34
C MET A 721 16.82 -7.78 -21.77
N ILE A 722 15.84 -8.61 -22.13
CA ILE A 722 14.47 -8.55 -21.60
C ILE A 722 14.05 -9.83 -20.85
N THR A 723 14.98 -10.78 -20.65
CA THR A 723 14.73 -12.05 -19.95
C THR A 723 15.81 -12.33 -18.91
N LEU A 724 16.93 -12.94 -19.29
CA LEU A 724 17.97 -13.40 -18.37
C LEU A 724 18.72 -12.26 -17.67
N ASN A 725 19.07 -11.20 -18.40
CA ASN A 725 19.84 -10.09 -17.84
C ASN A 725 19.08 -9.34 -16.73
N PRO A 726 17.81 -8.94 -16.92
CA PRO A 726 17.04 -8.37 -15.81
C PRO A 726 16.83 -9.37 -14.65
N ALA A 727 16.74 -10.68 -14.91
CA ALA A 727 16.70 -11.68 -13.83
C ALA A 727 17.97 -11.65 -12.95
N ILE A 728 19.16 -11.58 -13.57
CA ILE A 728 20.45 -11.49 -12.87
C ILE A 728 20.58 -10.13 -12.13
N GLN A 729 20.10 -9.06 -12.74
CA GLN A 729 20.07 -7.72 -12.11
C GLN A 729 19.20 -7.69 -10.85
N LEU A 730 18.15 -8.49 -10.80
CA LEU A 730 17.23 -8.60 -9.66
C LEU A 730 17.61 -9.73 -8.67
N GLY A 731 18.58 -10.59 -9.01
CA GLY A 731 18.99 -11.73 -8.19
C GLY A 731 17.94 -12.86 -8.15
N ILE A 732 17.22 -13.05 -9.25
CA ILE A 732 16.13 -14.03 -9.39
C ILE A 732 16.39 -15.05 -10.52
N GLU A 733 17.56 -15.01 -11.15
CA GLU A 733 17.95 -15.84 -12.29
C GLU A 733 17.90 -17.34 -12.00
N ASN A 734 18.03 -17.75 -10.73
CA ASN A 734 17.94 -19.16 -10.34
C ASN A 734 16.53 -19.74 -10.53
N ARG A 735 15.51 -18.89 -10.70
CA ARG A 735 14.11 -19.29 -10.85
C ARG A 735 13.51 -18.94 -12.19
N VAL A 736 13.97 -17.88 -12.87
CA VAL A 736 13.34 -17.34 -14.09
C VAL A 736 14.39 -16.79 -15.07
N GLY A 737 13.94 -16.28 -16.22
CA GLY A 737 14.79 -15.64 -17.24
C GLY A 737 15.37 -16.59 -18.29
N SER A 738 15.16 -17.90 -18.16
CA SER A 738 15.55 -18.92 -19.15
C SER A 738 14.62 -20.14 -19.10
N ILE A 739 14.56 -20.92 -20.18
CA ILE A 739 13.82 -22.19 -20.22
C ILE A 739 14.79 -23.31 -19.85
N GLU A 740 14.80 -23.66 -18.56
CA GLU A 740 15.68 -24.68 -17.98
C GLU A 740 14.94 -25.52 -16.96
N VAL A 741 15.31 -26.81 -16.87
CA VAL A 741 14.71 -27.74 -15.91
C VAL A 741 14.86 -27.23 -14.48
N GLY A 742 13.77 -27.24 -13.71
CA GLY A 742 13.69 -26.78 -12.33
C GLY A 742 13.29 -25.31 -12.15
N LYS A 743 13.37 -24.49 -13.21
CA LYS A 743 12.92 -23.09 -13.19
C LYS A 743 11.38 -22.99 -13.21
N ASP A 744 10.87 -21.86 -12.75
CA ASP A 744 9.44 -21.53 -12.81
C ASP A 744 8.98 -21.52 -14.27
N ALA A 745 7.81 -22.08 -14.54
CA ALA A 745 7.25 -22.13 -15.88
C ALA A 745 6.56 -20.81 -16.26
N ASP A 746 7.36 -19.74 -16.29
CA ASP A 746 6.98 -18.40 -16.75
C ASP A 746 7.37 -18.29 -18.23
N ILE A 747 6.39 -18.38 -19.14
CA ILE A 747 6.60 -18.63 -20.57
C ILE A 747 5.72 -17.70 -21.41
N ALA A 748 6.28 -17.19 -22.50
CA ALA A 748 5.54 -16.46 -23.53
C ALA A 748 5.62 -17.21 -24.87
N ILE A 749 4.46 -17.33 -25.54
CA ILE A 749 4.32 -17.96 -26.86
C ILE A 749 4.01 -16.88 -27.89
N PHE A 750 4.82 -16.79 -28.94
CA PHE A 750 4.73 -15.80 -30.00
C PHE A 750 4.34 -16.44 -31.33
N SER A 751 3.56 -15.71 -32.13
CA SER A 751 3.09 -16.16 -33.44
C SER A 751 4.20 -16.24 -34.50
N ALA A 752 5.27 -15.46 -34.33
CA ALA A 752 6.49 -15.47 -35.13
C ALA A 752 7.71 -15.17 -34.25
N HIS A 753 8.90 -14.99 -34.83
CA HIS A 753 10.10 -14.67 -34.07
C HIS A 753 9.86 -13.43 -33.17
N PRO A 754 10.21 -13.45 -31.86
CA PRO A 754 9.85 -12.37 -30.93
C PRO A 754 10.38 -10.98 -31.31
N LEU A 755 11.49 -10.89 -32.04
CA LEU A 755 12.04 -9.60 -32.49
C LEU A 755 11.42 -9.06 -33.81
N SER A 756 10.47 -9.79 -34.41
CA SER A 756 9.79 -9.35 -35.63
C SER A 756 8.71 -8.31 -35.32
N SER A 757 8.63 -7.24 -36.10
CA SER A 757 7.56 -6.23 -35.97
C SER A 757 6.16 -6.76 -36.31
N TYR A 758 6.05 -7.92 -36.97
CA TYR A 758 4.77 -8.56 -37.29
C TYR A 758 4.31 -9.58 -36.24
N THR A 759 5.16 -9.88 -35.24
CA THR A 759 4.82 -10.87 -34.22
C THR A 759 3.79 -10.33 -33.23
N HIS A 760 3.03 -11.24 -32.62
CA HIS A 760 2.23 -10.94 -31.45
C HIS A 760 2.34 -12.10 -30.44
N VAL A 761 2.04 -11.79 -29.19
CA VAL A 761 1.93 -12.81 -28.15
C VAL A 761 0.58 -13.51 -28.29
N ASP A 762 0.63 -14.83 -28.40
CA ASP A 762 -0.54 -15.71 -28.41
C ASP A 762 -0.93 -16.10 -26.99
N MET A 763 0.06 -16.34 -26.13
CA MET A 763 -0.18 -16.85 -24.79
C MET A 763 0.94 -16.42 -23.82
N THR A 764 0.56 -16.07 -22.59
CA THR A 764 1.48 -15.79 -21.49
C THR A 764 1.11 -16.64 -20.28
N MET A 765 2.10 -17.35 -19.76
CA MET A 765 1.97 -18.28 -18.66
C MET A 765 2.84 -17.84 -17.48
N ILE A 766 2.33 -18.02 -16.27
CA ILE A 766 3.06 -17.82 -15.01
C ILE A 766 2.86 -19.07 -14.17
N ASP A 767 3.95 -19.66 -13.67
CA ASP A 767 3.92 -20.92 -12.91
C ASP A 767 3.09 -22.01 -13.63
N GLY A 768 3.19 -22.10 -14.96
CA GLY A 768 2.47 -23.08 -15.78
C GLY A 768 0.97 -22.80 -15.98
N GLN A 769 0.43 -21.74 -15.39
CA GLN A 769 -0.97 -21.32 -15.54
C GLN A 769 -1.09 -20.25 -16.63
N ILE A 770 -2.14 -20.31 -17.45
CA ILE A 770 -2.39 -19.33 -18.52
C ILE A 770 -3.05 -18.08 -17.92
N TYR A 771 -2.33 -16.95 -17.97
CA TYR A 771 -2.81 -15.63 -17.51
C TYR A 771 -3.26 -14.73 -18.65
N PHE A 772 -2.80 -15.00 -19.88
CA PHE A 772 -3.28 -14.35 -21.09
C PHE A 772 -3.35 -15.37 -22.22
N ASP A 773 -4.49 -15.38 -22.93
CA ASP A 773 -4.71 -16.13 -24.16
C ASP A 773 -5.38 -15.20 -25.17
N ARG A 774 -4.72 -14.99 -26.31
CA ARG A 774 -5.17 -14.03 -27.31
C ARG A 774 -6.52 -14.39 -27.91
N ASP A 775 -6.79 -15.66 -28.16
CA ASP A 775 -8.04 -16.10 -28.78
C ASP A 775 -9.21 -15.91 -27.81
N GLU A 776 -9.01 -16.25 -26.53
CA GLU A 776 -10.02 -15.99 -25.50
C GLU A 776 -10.23 -14.49 -25.25
N ASP A 777 -9.16 -13.69 -25.26
CA ASP A 777 -9.26 -12.23 -25.17
C ASP A 777 -10.08 -11.64 -26.33
N LEU A 778 -9.81 -12.04 -27.57
CA LEU A 778 -10.57 -11.60 -28.75
C LEU A 778 -12.04 -12.02 -28.69
N LYS A 779 -12.34 -13.24 -28.24
CA LYS A 779 -13.73 -13.70 -28.00
C LYS A 779 -14.44 -12.91 -26.91
N SER A 780 -13.71 -12.46 -25.88
CA SER A 780 -14.29 -11.65 -24.81
C SER A 780 -14.65 -10.24 -25.28
N ARG A 781 -13.87 -9.67 -26.22
CA ARG A 781 -14.12 -8.33 -26.80
C ARG A 781 -15.39 -8.29 -27.65
N THR A 782 -15.67 -9.33 -28.42
CA THR A 782 -16.85 -9.38 -29.31
C THR A 782 -18.17 -9.50 -28.56
N LYS A 783 -18.16 -9.93 -27.30
CA LYS A 783 -19.36 -9.93 -26.42
C LYS A 783 -19.73 -8.53 -25.89
N GLY A 784 -18.93 -7.50 -26.15
CA GLY A 784 -19.17 -6.13 -25.70
C GLY A 784 -19.33 -5.08 -26.81
N VAL A 785 -19.43 -5.48 -28.08
CA VAL A 785 -19.58 -4.54 -29.22
C VAL A 785 -20.98 -4.65 -29.83
N THR A 786 -21.96 -4.16 -29.07
CA THR A 786 -23.09 -3.38 -29.62
C THR A 786 -23.54 -2.42 -28.54
N GLN A 787 -22.90 -1.25 -28.47
CA GLN A 787 -23.51 0.04 -28.16
C GLN A 787 -22.54 1.18 -28.48
#